data_AF-A0A937B930-F1
#
_entry.id   AF-A0A937B930-F1
#
_cell.length_a   1.000
_cell.length_b   1.000
_cell.length_c   1.000
_cell.angle_alpha   90.00
_cell.angle_beta   90.00
_cell.angle_gamma   90.00
#
_symmetry.space_group_name_H-M   'P 1'
#
loop_
_entity.id
_entity.type
_entity.pdbx_description
1 polymer ?
#
loop_
_entity_poly.entity_id
_entity_poly.type
_entity_poly.pdbx_seq_one_letter_code
_entity_poly.pdbx_strand_id
1 'polypeptide(L)'
;MDVTPCPELAQSTIKSVEKRIFVRLCNGSFHLTISVFSFIFIFLFFSTMLSGSTSGKPSGSIKAGNILTSTESLEVVNFEPSLRPMVSIPNITVRFANPQYDCVAEKYCVDVEFQADTVDQQLFGMNVRLFYDDAILEFDTFTNFQGGYGPVAPDPATVLQSPPGFGTNYFGFPSPGVADWVNGAIQLIDYGQPPVYIDTLGWTNIFQICFDVDAPFADSTNFCPSIVWDLEQNPANGGFLSGDDGVIMTLVDGSGSTAAAEHVVQYNWEYTGSGSTQPYGQPAETDCFAFADATINASSEQGCYFTNRVFQPLQSELPNVIYTWDFGVGAVPATATGYGPHTVYYDTSGTKTVTLEINPDPPTAQCPDSASITFLIYSCAAQIAGNVKSIADSPISGVNLRLYKDVDTNGIADNNVAVKSVFTTSLGNYSMAAVTPGNYVIVQVQPTGWLSADDGDLTDDGDIVANMDSLDNIIPVSLTPSELDVVNYFMESPLPGNIYGSVFVDMDSDQFPDVGEGIANVTVLLYPDIDGNGIADSNIPVSTQFSIADGSYAFTNIPTGHYVICESQPAGYFSIKDIDTSNDNDLVPNTNVFNDTIPVTLINAENDVHNYFIDTDSCNLVVTNLSDIGPGTLRNAIDCASAGDTIRFHSSLNGSTITITSQRLVIDKNLVFYSNSDPRVVLASQIEGFFDIGAGQEVEFIHLDIISGLAGNGGAAFKNEGILKLQDMRVRRNPLLIAGEYLIYDFPFSQLFLSGSCSIDSD
;
A
#
# COMPACT_ATOMS: atom_id res chain seq x y z
N MET A 1 31.88 -17.08 26.73
CA MET A 1 32.80 -18.23 26.61
C MET A 1 32.17 -19.16 25.60
N ASP A 2 32.66 -19.40 24.38
CA ASP A 2 33.91 -19.04 23.69
C ASP A 2 33.55 -18.52 22.30
N VAL A 3 34.23 -17.45 21.87
CA VAL A 3 34.31 -17.02 20.47
C VAL A 3 35.80 -16.84 20.20
N THR A 4 36.35 -17.64 19.29
CA THR A 4 37.73 -17.51 18.82
C THR A 4 37.83 -16.49 17.67
N PRO A 5 38.96 -15.77 17.51
CA PRO A 5 39.00 -14.45 16.88
C PRO A 5 39.89 -14.35 15.61
N CYS A 6 39.61 -13.28 14.83
CA CYS A 6 40.48 -12.36 14.06
C CYS A 6 41.58 -12.87 13.09
N PRO A 7 41.96 -12.10 12.02
CA PRO A 7 42.50 -10.75 12.21
C PRO A 7 42.05 -9.63 11.25
N GLU A 8 42.04 -8.41 11.82
CA GLU A 8 42.19 -7.07 11.20
C GLU A 8 43.49 -6.96 10.38
N LEU A 9 43.77 -5.99 9.50
CA LEU A 9 43.62 -4.52 9.48
C LEU A 9 43.74 -4.10 7.99
N ALA A 10 43.41 -2.91 7.49
CA ALA A 10 42.69 -1.72 7.89
C ALA A 10 42.81 -0.75 6.68
N GLN A 11 41.78 0.06 6.42
CA GLN A 11 41.84 1.53 6.21
C GLN A 11 40.57 2.08 5.54
N SER A 12 39.61 2.38 6.42
CA SER A 12 38.80 3.60 6.58
C SER A 12 38.57 4.63 5.43
N THR A 13 37.27 4.75 5.09
CA THR A 13 36.37 5.95 5.06
C THR A 13 36.64 7.12 4.08
N ILE A 14 35.65 7.82 3.46
CA ILE A 14 34.43 8.51 3.98
C ILE A 14 33.34 8.74 2.87
N LYS A 15 32.09 8.82 3.34
CA LYS A 15 30.73 9.16 2.81
C LYS A 15 30.51 10.33 1.81
N SER A 16 29.43 10.25 1.00
CA SER A 16 28.32 11.25 0.84
C SER A 16 27.26 10.72 -0.15
N VAL A 17 26.01 10.40 0.20
CA VAL A 17 24.78 11.23 0.35
C VAL A 17 24.46 12.18 -0.83
N GLU A 18 23.31 11.93 -1.45
CA GLU A 18 22.59 12.74 -2.45
C GLU A 18 21.92 14.00 -1.85
N LYS A 19 21.91 15.12 -2.58
CA LYS A 19 20.70 15.77 -3.18
C LYS A 19 21.00 17.20 -3.71
N ARG A 20 20.54 17.42 -4.96
CA ARG A 20 19.95 18.60 -5.63
C ARG A 20 20.39 20.02 -5.23
N ILE A 21 20.75 20.86 -6.23
CA ILE A 21 20.12 22.19 -6.53
C ILE A 21 20.29 22.53 -8.05
N PHE A 22 19.21 23.10 -8.60
CA PHE A 22 18.92 23.83 -9.86
C PHE A 22 20.05 24.64 -10.54
N VAL A 23 19.98 24.78 -11.89
CA VAL A 23 19.76 26.06 -12.62
C VAL A 23 19.23 25.79 -14.04
N ARG A 24 18.26 26.63 -14.45
CA ARG A 24 17.54 26.72 -15.73
C ARG A 24 18.25 27.73 -16.66
N LEU A 25 18.25 27.51 -17.98
CA LEU A 25 17.79 28.45 -19.03
C LEU A 25 18.20 28.02 -20.47
N CYS A 26 17.16 27.86 -21.31
CA CYS A 26 16.97 28.31 -22.72
C CYS A 26 18.11 28.14 -23.76
N ASN A 27 17.90 27.75 -25.03
CA ASN A 27 16.71 27.79 -25.90
C ASN A 27 16.99 27.00 -27.20
N GLY A 28 15.99 26.26 -27.72
CA GLY A 28 15.76 25.90 -29.14
C GLY A 28 16.70 24.88 -29.80
N SER A 29 16.28 23.92 -30.63
CA SER A 29 14.97 23.58 -31.21
C SER A 29 15.03 22.15 -31.77
N PHE A 30 13.92 21.43 -31.61
CA PHE A 30 13.33 20.36 -32.44
C PHE A 30 14.21 19.32 -33.16
N HIS A 31 14.00 18.06 -32.76
CA HIS A 31 14.03 16.88 -33.63
C HIS A 31 12.58 16.46 -33.95
N LEU A 32 12.27 16.27 -35.23
CA LEU A 32 11.14 15.49 -35.74
C LEU A 32 11.56 14.80 -37.05
N THR A 33 10.75 13.83 -37.45
CA THR A 33 11.00 12.49 -38.00
C THR A 33 11.14 12.36 -39.54
N ILE A 34 11.67 11.19 -39.95
CA ILE A 34 11.39 10.34 -41.15
C ILE A 34 11.60 10.93 -42.57
N SER A 35 12.43 10.25 -43.38
CA SER A 35 11.99 9.52 -44.60
C SER A 35 13.18 8.97 -45.40
N VAL A 36 13.08 7.68 -45.74
CA VAL A 36 13.87 6.93 -46.72
C VAL A 36 13.45 7.40 -48.14
N PHE A 37 14.36 7.37 -49.13
CA PHE A 37 14.14 6.78 -50.47
C PHE A 37 15.38 6.96 -51.40
N SER A 38 15.93 5.79 -51.79
CA SER A 38 16.50 5.35 -53.08
C SER A 38 17.64 6.07 -53.81
N PHE A 39 18.70 5.30 -54.12
CA PHE A 39 19.07 4.71 -55.45
C PHE A 39 20.55 4.22 -55.35
N ILE A 40 20.82 2.91 -55.28
CA ILE A 40 21.12 1.94 -56.37
C ILE A 40 22.62 1.85 -56.78
N PHE A 41 23.20 0.65 -56.49
CA PHE A 41 24.17 -0.19 -57.24
C PHE A 41 25.59 0.35 -57.59
N ILE A 42 26.73 -0.40 -57.63
CA ILE A 42 27.07 -1.80 -57.98
C ILE A 42 28.40 -2.26 -57.31
N PHE A 43 28.48 -3.59 -57.10
CA PHE A 43 29.55 -4.56 -56.83
C PHE A 43 31.05 -4.26 -57.09
N LEU A 44 31.93 -4.89 -56.30
CA LEU A 44 32.81 -6.00 -56.78
C LEU A 44 33.56 -6.76 -55.66
N PHE A 45 33.58 -8.08 -55.84
CA PHE A 45 34.29 -9.13 -55.08
C PHE A 45 35.81 -8.97 -55.06
N PHE A 46 36.46 -9.45 -53.99
CA PHE A 46 37.59 -10.40 -54.11
C PHE A 46 37.78 -11.20 -52.81
N SER A 47 37.80 -12.53 -52.96
CA SER A 47 38.27 -13.50 -51.97
C SER A 47 39.80 -13.50 -51.94
N THR A 48 40.41 -13.67 -50.76
CA THR A 48 41.54 -14.60 -50.54
C THR A 48 41.87 -14.71 -49.04
N MET A 49 41.93 -15.95 -48.57
CA MET A 49 42.56 -16.37 -47.31
C MET A 49 44.04 -15.97 -47.27
N LEU A 50 44.52 -15.46 -46.13
CA LEU A 50 45.84 -15.80 -45.57
C LEU A 50 45.89 -15.45 -44.08
N SER A 51 45.98 -16.48 -43.24
CA SER A 51 46.34 -16.41 -41.83
C SER A 51 47.86 -16.27 -41.67
N GLY A 52 48.33 -15.45 -40.72
CA GLY A 52 49.69 -15.60 -40.15
C GLY A 52 50.45 -14.30 -39.85
N SER A 53 50.34 -13.86 -38.58
CA SER A 53 51.34 -13.19 -37.70
C SER A 53 52.64 -12.62 -38.32
N THR A 54 53.08 -11.39 -38.03
CA THR A 54 53.63 -10.92 -36.74
C THR A 54 54.10 -9.46 -36.83
N SER A 55 53.96 -8.75 -35.70
CA SER A 55 54.81 -7.67 -35.12
C SER A 55 55.18 -6.40 -35.90
N GLY A 56 54.94 -5.24 -35.27
CA GLY A 56 55.86 -4.09 -35.32
C GLY A 56 55.22 -2.70 -35.54
N LYS A 57 54.94 -1.97 -34.45
CA LYS A 57 54.91 -0.48 -34.42
C LYS A 57 56.28 0.07 -34.90
N PRO A 58 56.44 1.31 -35.46
CA PRO A 58 55.89 2.53 -34.86
C PRO A 58 55.57 3.75 -35.78
N SER A 59 54.89 4.73 -35.18
CA SER A 59 55.03 6.20 -35.29
C SER A 59 55.19 6.90 -36.65
N GLY A 60 54.42 8.00 -36.83
CA GLY A 60 54.97 9.22 -37.43
C GLY A 60 54.21 9.80 -38.61
N SER A 61 53.24 10.65 -38.30
CA SER A 61 52.75 11.82 -39.03
C SER A 61 53.49 12.27 -40.30
N ILE A 62 52.74 12.47 -41.41
CA ILE A 62 53.10 13.40 -42.48
C ILE A 62 51.88 14.27 -42.82
N LYS A 63 52.13 15.57 -42.88
CA LYS A 63 51.20 16.67 -43.13
C LYS A 63 50.80 16.79 -44.60
N ALA A 64 49.64 17.41 -44.80
CA ALA A 64 49.07 17.91 -46.04
C ALA A 64 50.05 18.75 -46.89
N GLY A 65 49.98 18.54 -48.21
CA GLY A 65 50.55 19.38 -49.25
C GLY A 65 49.56 19.46 -50.41
N ASN A 66 49.11 20.69 -50.68
CA ASN A 66 48.13 21.06 -51.69
C ASN A 66 48.61 20.84 -53.15
N ILE A 67 47.64 20.97 -54.07
CA ILE A 67 47.65 21.82 -55.30
C ILE A 67 47.52 21.13 -56.68
N LEU A 68 46.49 21.60 -57.41
CA LEU A 68 46.29 21.81 -58.87
C LEU A 68 46.11 20.58 -59.78
N THR A 69 44.95 20.34 -60.41
CA THR A 69 44.33 21.02 -61.59
C THR A 69 45.25 21.17 -62.80
N SER A 70 45.02 20.39 -63.85
CA SER A 70 44.82 20.89 -65.22
C SER A 70 44.48 19.76 -66.20
N THR A 71 43.40 20.01 -66.93
CA THR A 71 43.01 19.40 -68.20
C THR A 71 44.15 19.40 -69.22
N GLU A 72 44.43 18.24 -69.82
CA GLU A 72 45.03 18.18 -71.15
C GLU A 72 44.31 17.14 -72.04
N SER A 73 44.39 17.46 -73.31
CA SER A 73 43.49 17.19 -74.42
C SER A 73 43.71 15.86 -75.13
N LEU A 74 42.64 15.40 -75.78
CA LEU A 74 42.58 14.29 -76.73
C LEU A 74 43.69 14.36 -77.81
N GLU A 75 44.42 13.25 -77.94
CA GLU A 75 45.16 12.91 -79.16
C GLU A 75 44.51 11.68 -79.79
N VAL A 76 44.01 11.85 -81.02
CA VAL A 76 43.38 10.81 -81.85
C VAL A 76 44.49 10.03 -82.55
N VAL A 77 44.61 8.74 -82.24
CA VAL A 77 45.40 7.79 -83.03
C VAL A 77 44.43 6.88 -83.78
N ASN A 78 44.31 7.12 -85.10
CA ASN A 78 43.60 6.23 -86.03
C ASN A 78 44.46 4.99 -86.30
N PHE A 79 43.94 3.81 -85.95
CA PHE A 79 44.34 2.53 -86.53
C PHE A 79 43.20 1.99 -87.39
N GLU A 80 43.53 1.49 -88.59
CA GLU A 80 42.59 1.00 -89.59
C GLU A 80 41.74 -0.20 -89.11
N PRO A 81 40.51 -0.38 -89.65
CA PRO A 81 39.58 -1.39 -89.20
C PRO A 81 39.77 -2.70 -89.99
N SER A 82 40.31 -3.73 -89.35
CA SER A 82 40.19 -5.10 -89.86
C SER A 82 39.95 -6.11 -88.76
N LEU A 83 38.84 -5.95 -88.04
CA LEU A 83 38.20 -7.03 -87.28
C LEU A 83 36.69 -6.90 -87.49
N ARG A 84 36.09 -7.84 -88.23
CA ARG A 84 34.64 -8.07 -88.10
C ARG A 84 34.42 -8.56 -86.66
N PRO A 85 33.43 -8.04 -85.92
CA PRO A 85 33.02 -8.70 -84.69
C PRO A 85 32.58 -10.12 -85.07
N MET A 86 33.10 -11.14 -84.38
CA MET A 86 32.40 -12.42 -84.37
C MET A 86 31.03 -12.12 -83.75
N VAL A 87 29.96 -12.34 -84.50
CA VAL A 87 28.59 -12.27 -83.98
C VAL A 87 28.49 -13.40 -82.96
N SER A 88 28.64 -13.07 -81.67
CA SER A 88 28.32 -14.00 -80.61
C SER A 88 26.81 -14.23 -80.63
N ILE A 89 26.39 -15.49 -80.56
CA ILE A 89 24.98 -15.82 -80.37
C ILE A 89 24.57 -15.16 -79.04
N PRO A 90 23.52 -14.33 -79.01
CA PRO A 90 23.08 -13.65 -77.79
C PRO A 90 22.62 -14.68 -76.76
N ASN A 91 23.07 -14.51 -75.51
CA ASN A 91 22.61 -15.35 -74.40
C ASN A 91 21.31 -14.77 -73.84
N ILE A 92 20.27 -15.58 -73.80
CA ILE A 92 19.00 -15.24 -73.17
C ILE A 92 18.83 -16.12 -71.93
N THR A 93 18.57 -15.48 -70.80
CA THR A 93 18.26 -16.16 -69.55
C THR A 93 16.78 -16.02 -69.24
N VAL A 94 16.12 -17.12 -68.89
CA VAL A 94 14.73 -17.13 -68.40
C VAL A 94 14.68 -17.51 -66.92
N ARG A 95 13.75 -16.90 -66.17
CA ARG A 95 13.49 -17.25 -64.78
C ARG A 95 12.00 -17.17 -64.44
N PHE A 96 11.64 -17.78 -63.32
CA PHE A 96 10.40 -17.49 -62.62
C PHE A 96 10.62 -16.35 -61.62
N ALA A 97 9.63 -15.48 -61.45
CA ALA A 97 9.65 -14.36 -60.52
C ALA A 97 8.26 -14.02 -59.99
N ASN A 98 8.19 -13.12 -59.01
CA ASN A 98 6.95 -12.56 -58.44
C ASN A 98 5.89 -13.62 -58.11
N PRO A 99 6.18 -14.59 -57.23
CA PRO A 99 5.19 -15.59 -56.84
C PRO A 99 3.96 -14.91 -56.20
N GLN A 100 2.77 -15.29 -56.63
CA GLN A 100 1.49 -14.82 -56.12
C GLN A 100 0.62 -16.03 -55.76
N TYR A 101 -0.09 -15.96 -54.63
CA TYR A 101 -1.05 -16.98 -54.24
C TYR A 101 -2.43 -16.34 -54.03
N ASP A 102 -3.43 -16.80 -54.78
CA ASP A 102 -4.83 -16.43 -54.61
C ASP A 102 -5.52 -17.48 -53.72
N CYS A 103 -5.83 -17.07 -52.50
CA CYS A 103 -6.42 -17.94 -51.48
C CYS A 103 -7.88 -18.31 -51.75
N VAL A 104 -8.59 -17.53 -52.56
CA VAL A 104 -10.00 -17.79 -52.90
C VAL A 104 -10.08 -18.76 -54.06
N ALA A 105 -9.17 -18.62 -55.03
CA ALA A 105 -9.08 -19.51 -56.18
C ALA A 105 -8.20 -20.75 -55.92
N GLU A 106 -7.43 -20.76 -54.82
CA GLU A 106 -6.39 -21.76 -54.51
C GLU A 106 -5.32 -21.86 -55.63
N LYS A 107 -4.94 -20.70 -56.20
CA LYS A 107 -4.04 -20.62 -57.36
C LYS A 107 -2.69 -20.02 -57.02
N TYR A 108 -1.62 -20.67 -57.44
CA TYR A 108 -0.25 -20.19 -57.35
C TYR A 108 0.27 -19.78 -58.74
N CYS A 109 0.66 -18.52 -58.90
CA CYS A 109 1.13 -17.97 -60.17
C CYS A 109 2.54 -17.40 -60.05
N VAL A 110 3.36 -17.59 -61.08
CA VAL A 110 4.71 -17.03 -61.20
C VAL A 110 4.87 -16.35 -62.56
N ASP A 111 5.46 -15.17 -62.56
CA ASP A 111 5.83 -14.45 -63.77
C ASP A 111 7.04 -15.14 -64.43
N VAL A 112 7.08 -15.14 -65.76
CA VAL A 112 8.21 -15.64 -66.55
C VAL A 112 8.92 -14.45 -67.16
N GLU A 113 10.15 -14.23 -66.68
CA GLU A 113 10.96 -13.07 -67.05
C GLU A 113 12.22 -13.46 -67.82
N PHE A 114 12.63 -12.58 -68.72
CA PHE A 114 13.78 -12.78 -69.60
C PHE A 114 14.81 -11.67 -69.41
N GLN A 115 16.08 -12.02 -69.58
CA GLN A 115 17.20 -11.09 -69.62
C GLN A 115 18.16 -11.48 -70.75
N ALA A 116 18.63 -10.48 -71.49
CA ALA A 116 19.61 -10.66 -72.57
C ALA A 116 21.00 -10.18 -72.13
N ASP A 117 22.06 -10.79 -72.65
CA ASP A 117 23.43 -10.32 -72.43
C ASP A 117 23.86 -9.17 -73.36
N THR A 118 23.08 -8.94 -74.42
CA THR A 118 23.35 -8.00 -75.50
C THR A 118 22.14 -7.11 -75.73
N VAL A 119 22.37 -5.86 -76.10
CA VAL A 119 21.29 -4.89 -76.34
C VAL A 119 20.53 -5.20 -77.63
N ASP A 120 19.36 -4.58 -77.78
CA ASP A 120 18.51 -4.64 -78.98
C ASP A 120 17.99 -6.03 -79.37
N GLN A 121 17.96 -6.98 -78.43
CA GLN A 121 17.36 -8.30 -78.65
C GLN A 121 15.84 -8.24 -78.51
N GLN A 122 15.14 -8.80 -79.48
CA GLN A 122 13.69 -8.91 -79.49
C GLN A 122 13.28 -10.39 -79.43
N LEU A 123 12.39 -10.74 -78.50
CA LEU A 123 11.92 -12.12 -78.39
C LEU A 123 11.05 -12.47 -79.60
N PHE A 124 11.28 -13.61 -80.24
CA PHE A 124 10.32 -14.15 -81.23
C PHE A 124 9.36 -15.13 -80.54
N GLY A 125 9.90 -16.03 -79.72
CA GLY A 125 9.15 -16.98 -78.91
C GLY A 125 10.06 -17.96 -78.17
N MET A 126 9.47 -18.84 -77.37
CA MET A 126 10.14 -19.96 -76.71
C MET A 126 9.25 -21.20 -76.72
N ASN A 127 9.84 -22.39 -76.65
CA ASN A 127 9.10 -23.51 -76.08
C ASN A 127 9.04 -23.35 -74.56
N VAL A 128 7.96 -23.79 -73.93
CA VAL A 128 7.80 -23.78 -72.48
C VAL A 128 7.85 -25.24 -72.04
N ARG A 129 9.00 -25.63 -71.48
CA ARG A 129 9.26 -26.98 -70.98
C ARG A 129 9.76 -26.93 -69.55
N LEU A 130 8.97 -27.48 -68.64
CA LEU A 130 9.22 -27.46 -67.21
C LEU A 130 8.66 -28.69 -66.53
N PHE A 131 9.23 -29.03 -65.38
CA PHE A 131 8.76 -30.04 -64.43
C PHE A 131 8.31 -29.35 -63.15
N TYR A 132 7.26 -29.86 -62.51
CA TYR A 132 6.78 -29.39 -61.22
C TYR A 132 6.42 -30.58 -60.33
N ASP A 133 6.40 -30.37 -59.01
CA ASP A 133 5.98 -31.41 -58.06
C ASP A 133 4.44 -31.55 -58.09
N ASP A 134 3.97 -32.59 -58.77
CA ASP A 134 2.55 -32.89 -58.96
C ASP A 134 1.85 -33.29 -57.65
N ALA A 135 2.61 -33.57 -56.58
CA ALA A 135 2.02 -33.82 -55.27
C ALA A 135 1.45 -32.55 -54.61
N ILE A 136 1.83 -31.36 -55.11
CA ILE A 136 1.47 -30.07 -54.50
C ILE A 136 0.97 -29.02 -55.50
N LEU A 137 1.30 -29.14 -56.79
CA LEU A 137 0.87 -28.23 -57.84
C LEU A 137 0.24 -29.04 -58.98
N GLU A 138 -0.82 -28.52 -59.58
CA GLU A 138 -1.38 -28.99 -60.85
C GLU A 138 -1.34 -27.84 -61.86
N PHE A 139 -0.89 -28.09 -63.09
CA PHE A 139 -0.77 -27.02 -64.07
C PHE A 139 -2.16 -26.54 -64.53
N ASP A 140 -2.42 -25.23 -64.40
CA ASP A 140 -3.70 -24.62 -64.81
C ASP A 140 -3.58 -23.99 -66.21
N THR A 141 -2.78 -22.93 -66.35
CA THR A 141 -2.72 -22.19 -67.62
C THR A 141 -1.52 -21.25 -67.77
N PHE A 142 -1.32 -20.79 -69.00
CA PHE A 142 -0.50 -19.61 -69.31
C PHE A 142 -1.41 -18.37 -69.40
N THR A 143 -1.03 -17.30 -68.73
CA THR A 143 -1.84 -16.08 -68.63
C THR A 143 -0.99 -14.82 -68.69
N ASN A 144 -1.64 -13.66 -68.61
CA ASN A 144 -1.03 -12.34 -68.47
C ASN A 144 0.09 -12.03 -69.49
N PHE A 145 -0.15 -12.33 -70.76
CA PHE A 145 0.82 -12.11 -71.84
C PHE A 145 1.07 -10.61 -72.09
N GLN A 146 2.34 -10.26 -72.28
CA GLN A 146 2.78 -8.92 -72.67
C GLN A 146 2.62 -8.74 -74.19
N GLY A 147 1.99 -7.65 -74.62
CA GLY A 147 1.93 -7.28 -76.03
C GLY A 147 1.15 -8.28 -76.89
N GLY A 148 1.72 -8.69 -78.03
CA GLY A 148 1.09 -9.61 -78.98
C GLY A 148 1.44 -11.09 -78.77
N TYR A 149 2.02 -11.46 -77.62
CA TYR A 149 2.41 -12.84 -77.35
C TYR A 149 1.23 -13.68 -76.89
N GLY A 150 1.29 -14.98 -77.16
CA GLY A 150 0.31 -15.95 -76.71
C GLY A 150 0.80 -17.37 -76.93
N PRO A 151 0.03 -18.37 -76.49
CA PRO A 151 0.37 -19.76 -76.68
C PRO A 151 0.31 -20.14 -78.17
N VAL A 152 1.19 -21.02 -78.60
CA VAL A 152 1.18 -21.65 -79.92
C VAL A 152 1.33 -23.16 -79.78
N ALA A 153 0.95 -23.90 -80.83
CA ALA A 153 0.80 -25.36 -80.77
C ALA A 153 1.99 -26.08 -80.08
N PRO A 154 1.73 -26.92 -79.06
CA PRO A 154 0.41 -27.32 -78.55
C PRO A 154 -0.26 -26.22 -77.71
N ASP A 155 -1.51 -25.89 -78.07
CA ASP A 155 -2.39 -24.92 -77.39
C ASP A 155 -3.79 -25.56 -77.21
N PRO A 156 -4.21 -25.91 -75.98
CA PRO A 156 -3.50 -25.68 -74.72
C PRO A 156 -2.21 -26.52 -74.62
N ALA A 157 -1.30 -26.10 -73.74
CA ALA A 157 -0.07 -26.84 -73.46
C ALA A 157 -0.39 -28.28 -73.04
N THR A 158 0.48 -29.22 -73.43
CA THR A 158 0.29 -30.64 -73.07
C THR A 158 0.95 -30.91 -71.72
N VAL A 159 0.18 -31.40 -70.76
CA VAL A 159 0.69 -31.90 -69.47
C VAL A 159 0.89 -33.41 -69.58
N LEU A 160 2.06 -33.90 -69.19
CA LEU A 160 2.42 -35.30 -69.21
C LEU A 160 2.71 -35.78 -67.79
N GLN A 161 2.09 -36.91 -67.45
CA GLN A 161 2.11 -37.43 -66.09
C GLN A 161 3.22 -38.44 -65.85
N SER A 162 3.78 -38.40 -64.64
CA SER A 162 4.86 -39.26 -64.20
C SER A 162 4.41 -40.33 -63.20
N PRO A 163 5.04 -41.52 -63.17
CA PRO A 163 4.80 -42.48 -62.10
C PRO A 163 5.51 -42.04 -60.79
N PRO A 164 5.02 -42.48 -59.61
CA PRO A 164 5.70 -42.23 -58.33
C PRO A 164 7.18 -42.60 -58.34
N GLY A 165 8.00 -41.77 -57.71
CA GLY A 165 9.46 -41.88 -57.65
C GLY A 165 10.20 -41.26 -58.85
N PHE A 166 9.52 -40.89 -59.94
CA PHE A 166 10.17 -40.20 -61.07
C PHE A 166 10.79 -38.86 -60.63
N GLY A 167 10.01 -37.99 -60.00
CA GLY A 167 10.47 -36.71 -59.45
C GLY A 167 11.57 -36.85 -58.41
N THR A 168 11.50 -37.84 -57.52
CA THR A 168 12.59 -38.12 -56.57
C THR A 168 13.89 -38.52 -57.28
N ASN A 169 13.81 -39.39 -58.29
CA ASN A 169 14.98 -39.92 -58.97
C ASN A 169 15.64 -38.89 -59.90
N TYR A 170 14.89 -37.96 -60.48
CA TYR A 170 15.39 -36.99 -61.45
C TYR A 170 15.69 -35.64 -60.83
N PHE A 171 14.82 -35.16 -59.92
CA PHE A 171 14.83 -33.80 -59.40
C PHE A 171 14.94 -33.73 -57.87
N GLY A 172 14.98 -34.87 -57.18
CA GLY A 172 15.08 -34.92 -55.72
C GLY A 172 13.80 -34.54 -54.98
N PHE A 173 12.64 -34.55 -55.65
CA PHE A 173 11.36 -34.21 -55.00
C PHE A 173 11.01 -35.20 -53.87
N PRO A 174 10.39 -34.72 -52.77
CA PRO A 174 9.95 -35.57 -51.67
C PRO A 174 8.96 -36.66 -52.10
N SER A 175 8.87 -37.74 -51.32
CA SER A 175 7.87 -38.79 -51.56
C SER A 175 6.44 -38.20 -51.55
N PRO A 176 5.55 -38.55 -52.50
CA PRO A 176 5.61 -39.70 -53.42
C PRO A 176 6.53 -39.52 -54.64
N GLY A 177 7.10 -38.34 -54.83
CA GLY A 177 8.11 -38.10 -55.85
C GLY A 177 7.56 -38.15 -57.27
N VAL A 178 6.38 -37.59 -57.48
CA VAL A 178 5.79 -37.40 -58.81
C VAL A 178 6.26 -36.04 -59.35
N ALA A 179 6.68 -36.00 -60.60
CA ALA A 179 7.03 -34.76 -61.28
C ALA A 179 6.40 -34.75 -62.67
N ASP A 180 5.27 -34.08 -62.81
CA ASP A 180 4.62 -33.89 -64.09
C ASP A 180 5.30 -32.77 -64.86
N TRP A 181 5.15 -32.79 -66.18
CA TRP A 181 5.84 -31.82 -67.02
C TRP A 181 4.95 -31.24 -68.11
N VAL A 182 5.16 -29.95 -68.33
CA VAL A 182 4.45 -29.16 -69.33
C VAL A 182 5.29 -29.13 -70.60
N ASN A 183 4.63 -29.36 -71.72
CA ASN A 183 5.18 -29.10 -73.05
C ASN A 183 4.23 -28.14 -73.78
N GLY A 184 4.67 -26.89 -73.89
CA GLY A 184 3.96 -25.82 -74.59
C GLY A 184 4.91 -24.94 -75.39
N ALA A 185 4.37 -23.89 -76.00
CA ALA A 185 5.18 -22.86 -76.64
C ALA A 185 4.45 -21.53 -76.58
N ILE A 186 5.22 -20.45 -76.52
CA ILE A 186 4.73 -19.07 -76.62
C ILE A 186 5.44 -18.36 -77.76
N GLN A 187 4.72 -17.51 -78.48
CA GLN A 187 5.27 -16.75 -79.60
C GLN A 187 4.51 -15.44 -79.78
N LEU A 188 5.10 -14.49 -80.50
CA LEU A 188 4.37 -13.35 -81.05
C LEU A 188 3.33 -13.83 -82.08
N ILE A 189 2.04 -13.77 -81.72
CA ILE A 189 0.91 -14.20 -82.54
C ILE A 189 0.12 -13.02 -83.13
N ASP A 190 0.11 -11.87 -82.45
CA ASP A 190 -0.44 -10.62 -82.99
C ASP A 190 0.68 -9.76 -83.58
N TYR A 191 0.93 -9.96 -84.88
CA TYR A 191 1.91 -9.19 -85.65
C TYR A 191 1.56 -7.69 -85.79
N GLY A 192 0.38 -7.25 -85.34
CA GLY A 192 0.02 -5.84 -85.23
C GLY A 192 0.72 -5.13 -84.06
N GLN A 193 1.24 -5.89 -83.09
CA GLN A 193 2.04 -5.39 -81.97
C GLN A 193 3.54 -5.64 -82.24
N PRO A 194 4.42 -4.70 -81.86
CA PRO A 194 5.86 -4.92 -82.01
C PRO A 194 6.34 -6.04 -81.07
N PRO A 195 7.36 -6.83 -81.48
CA PRO A 195 8.06 -7.74 -80.58
C PRO A 195 8.58 -7.01 -79.33
N VAL A 196 8.59 -7.71 -78.20
CA VAL A 196 9.11 -7.15 -76.95
C VAL A 196 10.64 -7.18 -76.97
N TYR A 197 11.25 -6.05 -76.62
CA TYR A 197 12.69 -5.96 -76.37
C TYR A 197 13.01 -6.55 -75.00
N ILE A 198 14.04 -7.40 -74.96
CA ILE A 198 14.54 -8.02 -73.72
C ILE A 198 15.61 -7.10 -73.12
N ASP A 199 15.42 -6.71 -71.87
CA ASP A 199 16.34 -5.85 -71.13
C ASP A 199 17.68 -6.56 -70.83
N THR A 200 18.77 -5.78 -70.74
CA THR A 200 20.12 -6.27 -70.44
C THR A 200 20.59 -6.02 -69.02
N LEU A 201 19.93 -5.10 -68.30
CA LEU A 201 20.25 -4.72 -66.94
C LEU A 201 19.14 -5.14 -65.96
N GLY A 202 17.90 -5.20 -66.44
CA GLY A 202 16.72 -5.66 -65.72
C GLY A 202 16.16 -6.98 -66.27
N TRP A 203 14.96 -7.32 -65.79
CA TRP A 203 14.20 -8.49 -66.22
C TRP A 203 12.94 -8.02 -66.94
N THR A 204 12.59 -8.71 -68.02
CA THR A 204 11.43 -8.40 -68.87
C THR A 204 10.36 -9.47 -68.69
N ASN A 205 9.24 -9.14 -68.03
CA ASN A 205 8.11 -10.06 -67.86
C ASN A 205 7.29 -10.19 -69.14
N ILE A 206 7.19 -11.41 -69.69
CA ILE A 206 6.49 -11.69 -70.95
C ILE A 206 5.13 -12.36 -70.71
N PHE A 207 5.03 -13.27 -69.75
CA PHE A 207 3.80 -14.02 -69.46
C PHE A 207 3.87 -14.61 -68.06
N GLN A 208 2.77 -15.13 -67.59
CA GLN A 208 2.64 -15.76 -66.27
C GLN A 208 2.20 -17.21 -66.42
N ILE A 209 2.66 -18.06 -65.51
CA ILE A 209 2.23 -19.46 -65.40
C ILE A 209 1.51 -19.62 -64.08
N CYS A 210 0.33 -20.25 -64.10
CA CYS A 210 -0.47 -20.52 -62.91
C CYS A 210 -0.69 -22.02 -62.71
N PHE A 211 -0.79 -22.40 -61.45
CA PHE A 211 -1.03 -23.75 -60.96
C PHE A 211 -2.19 -23.73 -59.96
N ASP A 212 -3.03 -24.76 -60.00
CA ASP A 212 -3.93 -25.08 -58.90
C ASP A 212 -3.11 -25.77 -57.80
N VAL A 213 -3.43 -25.51 -56.53
CA VAL A 213 -2.65 -26.04 -55.40
C VAL A 213 -3.47 -27.07 -54.62
N ASP A 214 -3.01 -28.32 -54.60
CA ASP A 214 -3.77 -29.45 -54.04
C ASP A 214 -3.83 -29.45 -52.50
N ALA A 215 -5.04 -29.28 -51.94
CA ALA A 215 -5.30 -29.16 -50.50
C ALA A 215 -5.33 -30.52 -49.74
N PRO A 216 -5.09 -30.55 -48.40
CA PRO A 216 -4.82 -29.42 -47.53
C PRO A 216 -3.37 -29.41 -47.03
N PHE A 217 -2.68 -28.28 -47.23
CA PHE A 217 -1.40 -27.98 -46.59
C PHE A 217 -1.65 -27.77 -45.10
N ALA A 218 -1.64 -28.87 -44.35
CA ALA A 218 -1.54 -28.82 -42.91
C ALA A 218 -0.11 -28.41 -42.57
N ASP A 219 0.04 -27.21 -42.02
CA ASP A 219 1.03 -26.94 -40.98
C ASP A 219 2.51 -26.75 -41.42
N SER A 220 2.77 -26.24 -42.63
CA SER A 220 4.11 -25.73 -42.95
C SER A 220 4.11 -24.21 -43.03
N THR A 221 4.87 -23.59 -42.14
CA THR A 221 5.11 -22.14 -42.06
C THR A 221 5.73 -21.54 -43.34
N ASN A 222 6.14 -22.38 -44.30
CA ASN A 222 6.70 -22.02 -45.60
C ASN A 222 6.15 -22.93 -46.71
N PHE A 223 5.65 -22.34 -47.80
CA PHE A 223 5.25 -23.00 -49.05
C PHE A 223 6.25 -22.64 -50.15
N CYS A 224 7.08 -23.60 -50.58
CA CYS A 224 8.21 -23.36 -51.48
C CYS A 224 8.22 -24.40 -52.63
N PRO A 225 7.22 -24.38 -53.54
CA PRO A 225 7.18 -25.37 -54.61
C PRO A 225 8.37 -25.19 -55.56
N SER A 226 9.00 -26.30 -55.95
CA SER A 226 10.04 -26.33 -56.98
C SER A 226 9.41 -26.37 -58.38
N ILE A 227 9.85 -25.47 -59.26
CA ILE A 227 9.50 -25.49 -60.68
C ILE A 227 10.80 -25.49 -61.48
N VAL A 228 11.02 -26.56 -62.23
CA VAL A 228 12.31 -26.88 -62.85
C VAL A 228 12.19 -26.70 -64.35
N TRP A 229 12.88 -25.71 -64.92
CA TRP A 229 13.03 -25.58 -66.36
C TRP A 229 13.77 -26.79 -66.92
N ASP A 230 13.28 -27.36 -68.03
CA ASP A 230 13.86 -28.53 -68.70
C ASP A 230 15.16 -28.16 -69.44
N LEU A 231 16.24 -27.91 -68.69
CA LEU A 231 17.55 -27.62 -69.26
C LEU A 231 18.63 -28.16 -68.32
N GLU A 232 19.57 -28.96 -68.82
CA GLU A 232 20.72 -29.41 -68.02
C GLU A 232 21.66 -28.25 -67.68
N GLN A 233 22.49 -28.41 -66.65
CA GLN A 233 23.44 -27.37 -66.21
C GLN A 233 24.40 -26.93 -67.32
N ASN A 234 24.73 -27.85 -68.24
CA ASN A 234 25.39 -27.53 -69.50
C ASN A 234 24.32 -27.48 -70.61
N PRO A 235 23.92 -26.28 -71.10
CA PRO A 235 22.86 -26.15 -72.11
C PRO A 235 23.12 -26.94 -73.39
N ALA A 236 24.39 -27.21 -73.73
CA ALA A 236 24.74 -28.01 -74.89
C ALA A 236 24.29 -29.48 -74.82
N ASN A 237 23.88 -29.96 -73.63
CA ASN A 237 23.32 -31.29 -73.45
C ASN A 237 21.80 -31.34 -73.69
N GLY A 238 21.12 -30.19 -73.82
CA GLY A 238 19.67 -30.10 -73.99
C GLY A 238 18.89 -30.27 -72.67
N GLY A 239 17.71 -30.88 -72.77
CA GLY A 239 16.82 -31.15 -71.63
C GLY A 239 17.19 -32.43 -70.87
N PHE A 240 16.49 -32.70 -69.77
CA PHE A 240 16.76 -33.84 -68.89
C PHE A 240 16.29 -35.18 -69.46
N LEU A 241 15.33 -35.16 -70.39
CA LEU A 241 14.83 -36.36 -71.06
C LEU A 241 15.69 -36.70 -72.28
N SER A 242 15.84 -38.00 -72.56
CA SER A 242 16.69 -38.43 -73.66
C SER A 242 16.14 -37.99 -75.02
N GLY A 243 16.95 -37.26 -75.79
CA GLY A 243 16.58 -36.72 -77.10
C GLY A 243 15.82 -35.39 -77.03
N ASP A 244 15.85 -34.75 -75.87
CA ASP A 244 15.24 -33.45 -75.62
C ASP A 244 16.21 -32.31 -75.86
N ASP A 245 15.80 -31.29 -76.60
CA ASP A 245 16.55 -30.04 -76.77
C ASP A 245 16.35 -29.08 -75.59
N GLY A 246 15.43 -29.40 -74.66
CA GLY A 246 15.17 -28.65 -73.45
C GLY A 246 14.44 -27.34 -73.71
N VAL A 247 14.85 -26.27 -73.01
CA VAL A 247 14.40 -24.90 -73.26
C VAL A 247 15.11 -24.34 -74.50
N ILE A 248 14.32 -23.86 -75.46
CA ILE A 248 14.73 -23.23 -76.71
C ILE A 248 14.11 -21.84 -76.76
N MET A 249 14.95 -20.82 -76.95
CA MET A 249 14.51 -19.44 -77.11
C MET A 249 14.95 -18.91 -78.47
N THR A 250 14.05 -18.18 -79.14
CA THR A 250 14.31 -17.60 -80.45
C THR A 250 14.10 -16.11 -80.45
N LEU A 251 14.93 -15.40 -81.22
CA LEU A 251 14.92 -13.95 -81.36
C LEU A 251 14.49 -13.56 -82.76
N VAL A 252 13.97 -12.34 -82.89
CA VAL A 252 13.54 -11.80 -84.18
C VAL A 252 14.76 -11.54 -85.07
N ASP A 253 14.74 -12.09 -86.29
CA ASP A 253 15.73 -11.79 -87.33
C ASP A 253 15.02 -11.44 -88.65
N GLY A 254 14.95 -10.13 -88.95
CA GLY A 254 14.25 -9.62 -90.13
C GLY A 254 12.77 -9.99 -90.14
N SER A 255 12.38 -10.91 -91.03
CA SER A 255 11.02 -11.45 -91.12
C SER A 255 10.87 -12.86 -90.54
N GLY A 256 11.91 -13.39 -89.90
CA GLY A 256 11.95 -14.74 -89.34
C GLY A 256 12.49 -14.75 -87.91
N SER A 257 13.03 -15.89 -87.52
CA SER A 257 13.58 -16.12 -86.19
C SER A 257 14.98 -16.71 -86.27
N THR A 258 15.83 -16.37 -85.30
CA THR A 258 17.15 -16.97 -85.10
C THR A 258 17.24 -17.59 -83.70
N ALA A 259 18.08 -18.60 -83.53
CA ALA A 259 18.33 -19.21 -82.22
C ALA A 259 19.11 -18.25 -81.30
N ALA A 260 18.81 -18.30 -80.00
CA ALA A 260 19.63 -17.74 -78.94
C ALA A 260 20.48 -18.84 -78.29
N ALA A 261 21.40 -18.45 -77.41
CA ALA A 261 22.00 -19.38 -76.46
C ALA A 261 21.21 -19.33 -75.15
N GLU A 262 20.74 -20.49 -74.68
CA GLU A 262 19.77 -20.57 -73.61
C GLU A 262 20.40 -20.75 -72.23
N HIS A 263 19.90 -19.97 -71.28
CA HIS A 263 20.19 -20.12 -69.86
C HIS A 263 18.88 -20.10 -69.07
N VAL A 264 18.85 -20.84 -67.96
CA VAL A 264 17.71 -20.85 -67.04
C VAL A 264 18.19 -20.54 -65.63
N VAL A 265 17.38 -19.80 -64.89
CA VAL A 265 17.46 -19.74 -63.44
C VAL A 265 16.35 -20.65 -62.90
N GLN A 266 16.77 -21.74 -62.25
CA GLN A 266 15.86 -22.71 -61.66
C GLN A 266 15.13 -22.10 -60.46
N TYR A 267 13.89 -22.49 -60.21
CA TYR A 267 13.05 -21.90 -59.17
C TYR A 267 12.80 -22.89 -58.03
N ASN A 268 13.19 -22.48 -56.83
CA ASN A 268 13.21 -23.32 -55.64
C ASN A 268 13.91 -24.68 -55.84
N TRP A 269 14.92 -24.72 -56.71
CA TRP A 269 15.63 -25.93 -57.11
C TRP A 269 17.05 -25.59 -57.57
N GLU A 270 18.00 -26.48 -57.31
CA GLU A 270 19.40 -26.32 -57.73
C GLU A 270 19.98 -27.60 -58.33
N TYR A 271 20.90 -27.45 -59.29
CA TYR A 271 21.66 -28.60 -59.82
C TYR A 271 22.56 -29.20 -58.74
N THR A 272 22.71 -30.53 -58.77
CA THR A 272 23.72 -31.23 -57.95
C THR A 272 24.87 -31.72 -58.82
N GLY A 273 26.10 -31.64 -58.30
CA GLY A 273 27.28 -32.06 -59.04
C GLY A 273 27.47 -31.24 -60.34
N SER A 274 27.48 -31.93 -61.49
CA SER A 274 27.57 -31.32 -62.82
C SER A 274 26.22 -31.17 -63.53
N GLY A 275 25.11 -31.52 -62.87
CA GLY A 275 23.78 -31.43 -63.44
C GLY A 275 23.52 -32.28 -64.69
N SER A 276 24.33 -33.33 -64.92
CA SER A 276 24.25 -34.21 -66.11
C SER A 276 23.99 -35.68 -65.76
N THR A 277 23.72 -36.00 -64.49
CA THR A 277 23.43 -37.36 -64.02
C THR A 277 22.32 -37.32 -62.99
N GLN A 278 21.39 -38.28 -63.06
CA GLN A 278 20.28 -38.40 -62.11
C GLN A 278 20.73 -38.74 -60.68
N PRO A 279 20.13 -38.12 -59.64
CA PRO A 279 19.27 -36.95 -59.73
C PRO A 279 20.07 -35.73 -60.21
N TYR A 280 19.54 -35.01 -61.20
CA TYR A 280 20.21 -33.87 -61.83
C TYR A 280 20.35 -32.68 -60.87
N GLY A 281 19.52 -32.67 -59.83
CA GLY A 281 19.51 -31.65 -58.80
C GLY A 281 18.57 -32.01 -57.66
N GLN A 282 18.28 -31.01 -56.83
CA GLN A 282 17.49 -31.15 -55.61
C GLN A 282 16.69 -29.86 -55.34
N PRO A 283 15.57 -29.93 -54.61
CA PRO A 283 14.88 -28.76 -54.11
C PRO A 283 15.80 -27.86 -53.28
N ALA A 284 15.66 -26.54 -53.45
CA ALA A 284 16.39 -25.52 -52.72
C ALA A 284 15.43 -24.38 -52.37
N GLU A 285 15.04 -24.26 -51.10
CA GLU A 285 14.05 -23.27 -50.65
C GLU A 285 14.63 -21.84 -50.72
N THR A 286 14.41 -21.14 -51.83
CA THR A 286 14.93 -19.78 -52.06
C THR A 286 13.85 -18.71 -51.97
N ASP A 287 12.68 -18.96 -52.58
CA ASP A 287 11.54 -18.06 -52.66
C ASP A 287 10.30 -18.78 -52.13
N CYS A 288 10.10 -18.68 -50.81
CA CYS A 288 9.02 -19.30 -50.07
C CYS A 288 7.89 -18.33 -49.78
N PHE A 289 6.66 -18.80 -49.88
CA PHE A 289 5.47 -18.10 -49.44
C PHE A 289 5.11 -18.52 -48.02
N ALA A 290 5.17 -17.60 -47.05
CA ALA A 290 4.71 -17.88 -45.69
C ALA A 290 3.21 -17.59 -45.59
N PHE A 291 2.43 -18.54 -45.08
CA PHE A 291 1.02 -18.30 -44.75
C PHE A 291 0.91 -17.71 -43.34
N ALA A 292 -0.10 -16.87 -43.13
CA ALA A 292 -0.45 -16.42 -41.79
C ALA A 292 -0.98 -17.61 -40.97
N ASP A 293 -0.45 -17.78 -39.76
CA ASP A 293 -0.95 -18.70 -38.75
C ASP A 293 -1.28 -17.90 -37.49
N ALA A 294 -2.57 -17.69 -37.27
CA ALA A 294 -3.12 -16.93 -36.17
C ALA A 294 -3.13 -17.71 -34.84
N THR A 295 -2.54 -18.90 -34.78
CA THR A 295 -2.46 -19.69 -33.54
C THR A 295 -1.87 -18.85 -32.40
N ILE A 296 -2.65 -18.73 -31.32
CA ILE A 296 -2.32 -17.88 -30.17
C ILE A 296 -1.49 -18.66 -29.15
N ASN A 297 -0.33 -18.15 -28.81
CA ASN A 297 0.48 -18.61 -27.69
C ASN A 297 -0.01 -17.94 -26.39
N ALA A 298 -0.83 -18.65 -25.62
CA ALA A 298 -1.30 -18.21 -24.31
C ALA A 298 -1.41 -19.38 -23.33
N SER A 299 -1.22 -19.10 -22.04
CA SER A 299 -1.48 -20.08 -20.98
C SER A 299 -2.98 -20.40 -20.91
N SER A 300 -3.33 -21.68 -21.07
CA SER A 300 -4.67 -22.21 -20.84
C SER A 300 -4.99 -22.41 -19.37
N GLU A 301 -4.04 -22.12 -18.47
CA GLU A 301 -4.29 -22.19 -17.03
C GLU A 301 -5.44 -21.27 -16.68
N GLN A 302 -6.33 -21.72 -15.80
CA GLN A 302 -7.43 -20.92 -15.32
C GLN A 302 -6.89 -19.91 -14.30
N GLY A 303 -7.44 -18.70 -14.27
CA GLY A 303 -6.90 -17.63 -13.43
C GLY A 303 -7.95 -16.71 -12.84
N CYS A 304 -7.51 -15.89 -11.90
CA CYS A 304 -8.34 -14.90 -11.26
C CYS A 304 -8.52 -13.67 -12.16
N TYR A 305 -9.66 -13.00 -12.03
CA TYR A 305 -9.80 -11.60 -12.46
C TYR A 305 -8.70 -10.72 -11.81
N PHE A 306 -8.33 -9.62 -12.47
CA PHE A 306 -7.22 -8.72 -12.11
C PHE A 306 -5.81 -9.36 -12.09
N THR A 307 -5.65 -10.60 -12.57
CA THR A 307 -4.33 -11.19 -12.83
C THR A 307 -3.89 -10.91 -14.27
N ASN A 308 -2.68 -10.37 -14.43
CA ASN A 308 -2.09 -10.13 -15.75
C ASN A 308 -1.86 -11.45 -16.51
N ARG A 309 -2.23 -11.44 -17.79
CA ARG A 309 -1.99 -12.50 -18.77
C ARG A 309 -1.27 -11.93 -19.98
N VAL A 310 -0.46 -12.75 -20.63
CA VAL A 310 0.30 -12.36 -21.81
C VAL A 310 -0.19 -13.14 -23.03
N PHE A 311 -0.48 -12.43 -24.12
CA PHE A 311 -0.92 -13.00 -25.39
C PHE A 311 0.05 -12.59 -26.51
N GLN A 312 0.44 -13.55 -27.33
CA GLN A 312 1.25 -13.35 -28.53
C GLN A 312 0.96 -14.46 -29.56
N PRO A 313 1.25 -14.28 -30.86
CA PRO A 313 1.17 -15.35 -31.83
C PRO A 313 2.21 -16.44 -31.55
N LEU A 314 1.95 -17.67 -31.97
CA LEU A 314 2.91 -18.77 -31.90
C LEU A 314 3.91 -18.70 -33.07
N GLN A 315 3.44 -18.31 -34.25
CA GLN A 315 4.25 -18.04 -35.43
C GLN A 315 5.14 -16.81 -35.21
N SER A 316 6.33 -16.80 -35.81
CA SER A 316 7.19 -15.62 -35.88
C SER A 316 6.56 -14.47 -36.67
N GLU A 317 6.91 -13.23 -36.35
CA GLU A 317 6.38 -12.02 -37.00
C GLU A 317 6.61 -12.04 -38.53
N LEU A 318 5.51 -12.05 -39.28
CA LEU A 318 5.49 -11.88 -40.73
C LEU A 318 5.62 -10.41 -41.14
N PRO A 319 6.33 -10.10 -42.23
CA PRO A 319 6.34 -8.76 -42.84
C PRO A 319 5.03 -8.49 -43.59
N ASN A 320 4.67 -7.22 -43.77
CA ASN A 320 3.53 -6.79 -44.61
C ASN A 320 2.17 -7.40 -44.22
N VAL A 321 1.94 -7.59 -42.92
CA VAL A 321 0.65 -7.98 -42.35
C VAL A 321 0.27 -7.07 -41.19
N ILE A 322 -1.01 -7.03 -40.86
CA ILE A 322 -1.59 -6.31 -39.73
C ILE A 322 -2.13 -7.34 -38.75
N TYR A 323 -1.65 -7.28 -37.51
CA TYR A 323 -2.17 -8.07 -36.39
C TYR A 323 -3.23 -7.27 -35.64
N THR A 324 -4.43 -7.81 -35.53
CA THR A 324 -5.54 -7.25 -34.77
C THR A 324 -5.99 -8.21 -33.69
N TRP A 325 -6.08 -7.71 -32.45
CA TRP A 325 -6.45 -8.47 -31.27
C TRP A 325 -7.77 -7.95 -30.67
N ASP A 326 -8.67 -8.89 -30.37
CA ASP A 326 -9.81 -8.69 -29.49
C ASP A 326 -9.66 -9.61 -28.28
N PHE A 327 -9.50 -9.04 -27.09
CA PHE A 327 -9.35 -9.81 -25.85
C PHE A 327 -10.70 -10.13 -25.18
N GLY A 328 -11.80 -9.68 -25.76
CA GLY A 328 -13.15 -10.00 -25.31
C GLY A 328 -13.64 -9.18 -24.10
N VAL A 329 -14.81 -9.55 -23.60
CA VAL A 329 -15.53 -8.78 -22.57
C VAL A 329 -14.78 -8.69 -21.25
N GLY A 330 -14.66 -7.47 -20.73
CA GLY A 330 -14.02 -7.18 -19.43
C GLY A 330 -12.49 -7.26 -19.46
N ALA A 331 -11.88 -7.40 -20.64
CA ALA A 331 -10.44 -7.28 -20.80
C ALA A 331 -9.99 -5.82 -20.73
N VAL A 332 -8.82 -5.59 -20.12
CA VAL A 332 -8.15 -4.29 -20.08
C VAL A 332 -6.68 -4.47 -20.50
N PRO A 333 -6.26 -3.93 -21.66
CA PRO A 333 -7.10 -3.32 -22.70
C PRO A 333 -8.04 -4.34 -23.37
N ALA A 334 -9.14 -3.88 -23.97
CA ALA A 334 -10.11 -4.74 -24.66
C ALA A 334 -9.61 -5.20 -26.05
N THR A 335 -8.83 -4.37 -26.72
CA THR A 335 -8.29 -4.63 -28.06
C THR A 335 -6.85 -4.13 -28.17
N ALA A 336 -6.06 -4.70 -29.07
CA ALA A 336 -4.73 -4.20 -29.41
C ALA A 336 -4.40 -4.42 -30.89
N THR A 337 -3.34 -3.77 -31.37
CA THR A 337 -2.78 -3.98 -32.71
C THR A 337 -1.29 -4.28 -32.61
N GLY A 338 -0.75 -4.99 -33.59
CA GLY A 338 0.66 -5.37 -33.66
C GLY A 338 0.94 -6.75 -33.06
N TYR A 339 2.15 -7.25 -33.31
CA TYR A 339 2.55 -8.62 -33.01
C TYR A 339 2.47 -8.98 -31.52
N GLY A 340 2.67 -8.02 -30.60
CA GLY A 340 2.72 -8.29 -29.16
C GLY A 340 4.17 -8.50 -28.65
N PRO A 341 4.37 -9.06 -27.44
CA PRO A 341 3.37 -9.59 -26.53
C PRO A 341 2.48 -8.51 -25.88
N HIS A 342 1.19 -8.82 -25.70
CA HIS A 342 0.22 -7.93 -25.06
C HIS A 342 -0.09 -8.41 -23.65
N THR A 343 0.03 -7.53 -22.66
CA THR A 343 -0.37 -7.82 -21.26
C THR A 343 -1.77 -7.33 -21.00
N VAL A 344 -2.65 -8.22 -20.54
CA VAL A 344 -4.10 -7.99 -20.38
C VAL A 344 -4.55 -8.63 -19.07
N TYR A 345 -5.40 -7.94 -18.31
CA TYR A 345 -6.15 -8.55 -17.21
C TYR A 345 -7.65 -8.45 -17.47
N TYR A 346 -8.44 -9.23 -16.72
CA TYR A 346 -9.90 -9.23 -16.81
C TYR A 346 -10.52 -8.68 -15.53
N ASP A 347 -11.45 -7.74 -15.62
CA ASP A 347 -12.14 -7.14 -14.47
C ASP A 347 -13.37 -7.92 -13.98
N THR A 348 -13.77 -8.92 -14.76
CA THR A 348 -14.99 -9.71 -14.59
C THR A 348 -14.69 -11.20 -14.75
N SER A 349 -15.35 -12.04 -13.95
CA SER A 349 -15.27 -13.49 -14.08
C SER A 349 -16.14 -14.01 -15.22
N GLY A 350 -15.97 -15.30 -15.54
CA GLY A 350 -16.69 -16.00 -16.60
C GLY A 350 -15.78 -16.43 -17.74
N THR A 351 -16.38 -17.06 -18.76
CA THR A 351 -15.67 -17.51 -19.94
C THR A 351 -15.24 -16.32 -20.79
N LYS A 352 -13.95 -16.26 -21.12
CA LYS A 352 -13.33 -15.24 -21.97
C LYS A 352 -12.91 -15.86 -23.28
N THR A 353 -13.02 -15.07 -24.35
CA THR A 353 -12.61 -15.46 -25.70
C THR A 353 -11.66 -14.40 -26.20
N VAL A 354 -10.45 -14.82 -26.60
CA VAL A 354 -9.47 -13.95 -27.26
C VAL A 354 -9.40 -14.35 -28.72
N THR A 355 -9.45 -13.37 -29.61
CA THR A 355 -9.35 -13.56 -31.05
C THR A 355 -8.14 -12.79 -31.58
N LEU A 356 -7.33 -13.47 -32.37
CA LEU A 356 -6.27 -12.89 -33.19
C LEU A 356 -6.71 -13.01 -34.65
N GLU A 357 -6.62 -11.90 -35.36
CA GLU A 357 -6.80 -11.84 -36.81
C GLU A 357 -5.51 -11.26 -37.41
N ILE A 358 -4.93 -11.97 -38.38
CA ILE A 358 -3.75 -11.56 -39.14
C ILE A 358 -4.22 -11.29 -40.55
N ASN A 359 -4.13 -10.02 -40.98
CA ASN A 359 -4.57 -9.58 -42.29
C ASN A 359 -3.40 -9.12 -43.15
N PRO A 360 -3.32 -9.51 -44.44
CA PRO A 360 -2.31 -9.00 -45.38
C PRO A 360 -2.38 -7.48 -45.60
N ASP A 361 -1.22 -6.82 -45.77
CA ASP A 361 -1.10 -5.41 -46.17
C ASP A 361 -0.01 -5.21 -47.24
N PRO A 362 -0.35 -4.99 -48.53
CA PRO A 362 -1.70 -4.72 -49.03
C PRO A 362 -2.60 -5.98 -49.02
N PRO A 363 -3.94 -5.83 -49.00
CA PRO A 363 -4.89 -6.93 -48.78
C PRO A 363 -4.82 -8.11 -49.74
N THR A 364 -4.11 -7.98 -50.85
CA THR A 364 -3.95 -9.00 -51.90
C THR A 364 -2.64 -9.78 -51.78
N ALA A 365 -1.80 -9.49 -50.77
CA ALA A 365 -0.45 -10.05 -50.67
C ALA A 365 -0.40 -11.47 -50.11
N GLN A 366 -1.28 -11.82 -49.16
CA GLN A 366 -1.30 -13.12 -48.46
C GLN A 366 -2.72 -13.50 -48.04
N CYS A 367 -2.91 -14.73 -47.52
CA CYS A 367 -4.19 -15.16 -46.97
C CYS A 367 -4.38 -14.60 -45.56
N PRO A 368 -5.52 -13.95 -45.26
CA PRO A 368 -5.85 -13.64 -43.87
C PRO A 368 -6.09 -14.92 -43.09
N ASP A 369 -5.70 -14.94 -41.83
CA ASP A 369 -6.01 -16.02 -40.91
C ASP A 369 -6.53 -15.49 -39.58
N SER A 370 -7.37 -16.27 -38.91
CA SER A 370 -7.90 -15.91 -37.60
C SER A 370 -8.03 -17.12 -36.70
N ALA A 371 -7.64 -16.96 -35.43
CA ALA A 371 -7.81 -17.99 -34.42
C ALA A 371 -8.46 -17.39 -33.18
N SER A 372 -9.09 -18.26 -32.39
CA SER A 372 -9.65 -17.88 -31.10
C SER A 372 -9.35 -18.92 -30.03
N ILE A 373 -9.08 -18.44 -28.83
CA ILE A 373 -8.90 -19.28 -27.65
C ILE A 373 -9.93 -18.90 -26.59
N THR A 374 -10.46 -19.90 -25.88
CA THR A 374 -11.42 -19.70 -24.79
C THR A 374 -10.89 -20.26 -23.48
N PHE A 375 -11.03 -19.51 -22.39
CA PHE A 375 -10.65 -19.94 -21.05
C PHE A 375 -11.59 -19.35 -19.99
N LEU A 376 -11.51 -19.86 -18.76
CA LEU A 376 -12.34 -19.42 -17.65
C LEU A 376 -11.56 -18.48 -16.71
N ILE A 377 -12.16 -17.35 -16.37
CA ILE A 377 -11.69 -16.45 -15.32
C ILE A 377 -12.58 -16.59 -14.08
N TYR A 378 -11.96 -16.82 -12.93
CA TYR A 378 -12.65 -16.97 -11.65
C TYR A 378 -12.76 -15.65 -10.88
N SER A 379 -13.82 -15.52 -10.07
CA SER A 379 -13.90 -14.47 -9.05
C SER A 379 -13.06 -14.88 -7.85
N CYS A 380 -12.03 -14.10 -7.57
CA CYS A 380 -11.04 -14.34 -6.51
C CYS A 380 -11.03 -13.16 -5.53
N ALA A 381 -12.17 -12.93 -4.90
CA ALA A 381 -12.33 -11.79 -4.01
C ALA A 381 -11.42 -11.92 -2.79
N ALA A 382 -10.86 -10.79 -2.38
CA ALA A 382 -10.04 -10.66 -1.19
C ALA A 382 -10.91 -10.48 0.06
N GLN A 383 -10.27 -10.55 1.21
CA GLN A 383 -10.87 -10.33 2.51
C GLN A 383 -9.95 -9.47 3.37
N ILE A 384 -10.57 -8.49 4.04
CA ILE A 384 -9.92 -7.64 5.05
C ILE A 384 -10.42 -8.10 6.42
N ALA A 385 -9.54 -8.19 7.41
CA ALA A 385 -9.92 -8.44 8.80
C ALA A 385 -9.01 -7.74 9.79
N GLY A 386 -9.60 -7.28 10.89
CA GLY A 386 -8.88 -6.54 11.91
C GLY A 386 -9.61 -6.49 13.23
N ASN A 387 -9.13 -5.63 14.13
CA ASN A 387 -9.74 -5.42 15.43
C ASN A 387 -9.68 -3.95 15.87
N VAL A 388 -10.61 -3.57 16.75
CA VAL A 388 -10.61 -2.29 17.47
C VAL A 388 -10.53 -2.60 18.95
N LYS A 389 -9.52 -2.01 19.62
CA LYS A 389 -9.24 -2.25 21.03
C LYS A 389 -8.86 -0.95 21.73
N SER A 390 -8.94 -0.96 23.05
CA SER A 390 -8.36 0.11 23.87
C SER A 390 -6.84 -0.03 23.95
N ILE A 391 -6.13 1.03 24.37
CA ILE A 391 -4.71 0.98 24.78
C ILE A 391 -4.41 -0.04 25.91
N ALA A 392 -5.42 -0.50 26.64
CA ALA A 392 -5.34 -1.56 27.64
C ALA A 392 -5.69 -2.96 27.06
N ASP A 393 -5.65 -3.14 25.74
CA ASP A 393 -5.96 -4.36 24.98
C ASP A 393 -7.39 -4.91 25.16
N SER A 394 -8.28 -4.14 25.80
CA SER A 394 -9.70 -4.50 25.93
C SER A 394 -10.45 -4.31 24.60
N PRO A 395 -11.29 -5.26 24.17
CA PRO A 395 -12.02 -5.17 22.91
C PRO A 395 -13.11 -4.09 22.95
N ILE A 396 -13.26 -3.34 21.85
CA ILE A 396 -14.32 -2.33 21.71
C ILE A 396 -15.35 -2.80 20.69
N SER A 397 -16.56 -3.06 21.17
CA SER A 397 -17.66 -3.59 20.37
C SER A 397 -18.51 -2.51 19.72
N GLY A 398 -19.12 -2.81 18.57
CA GLY A 398 -20.07 -1.92 17.90
C GLY A 398 -19.42 -0.72 17.18
N VAL A 399 -18.11 -0.75 16.95
CA VAL A 399 -17.40 0.30 16.19
C VAL A 399 -17.66 0.10 14.71
N ASN A 400 -18.00 1.17 13.99
CA ASN A 400 -18.30 1.12 12.56
C ASN A 400 -17.03 1.33 11.74
N LEU A 401 -16.66 0.33 10.93
CA LEU A 401 -15.56 0.39 9.97
C LEU A 401 -16.12 0.48 8.57
N ARG A 402 -15.59 1.39 7.76
CA ARG A 402 -16.05 1.65 6.38
C ARG A 402 -14.89 1.55 5.42
N LEU A 403 -15.10 0.86 4.31
CA LEU A 403 -14.11 0.73 3.24
C LEU A 403 -14.43 1.71 2.11
N TYR A 404 -13.47 2.52 1.70
CA TYR A 404 -13.60 3.42 0.56
C TYR A 404 -12.54 3.10 -0.48
N LYS A 405 -12.82 3.38 -1.76
CA LYS A 405 -11.80 3.28 -2.81
C LYS A 405 -10.78 4.41 -2.70
N ASP A 406 -9.52 4.06 -2.96
CA ASP A 406 -8.39 4.97 -3.16
C ASP A 406 -7.87 4.75 -4.59
N VAL A 407 -8.40 5.50 -5.55
CA VAL A 407 -8.14 5.31 -6.98
C VAL A 407 -6.80 5.95 -7.38
N ASP A 408 -6.42 7.06 -6.75
CA ASP A 408 -5.17 7.76 -7.03
C ASP A 408 -3.99 7.30 -6.13
N THR A 409 -4.23 6.36 -5.23
CA THR A 409 -3.24 5.69 -4.35
C THR A 409 -2.52 6.66 -3.42
N ASN A 410 -3.27 7.63 -2.90
CA ASN A 410 -2.73 8.67 -2.03
C ASN A 410 -2.94 8.39 -0.52
N GLY A 411 -3.59 7.27 -0.18
CA GLY A 411 -3.93 6.90 1.20
C GLY A 411 -5.20 7.57 1.74
N ILE A 412 -6.02 8.18 0.87
CA ILE A 412 -7.24 8.91 1.24
C ILE A 412 -8.42 8.42 0.38
N ALA A 413 -9.62 8.46 0.96
CA ALA A 413 -10.85 8.14 0.23
C ALA A 413 -11.19 9.18 -0.84
N ASP A 414 -11.38 8.76 -2.10
CA ASP A 414 -11.67 9.68 -3.21
C ASP A 414 -13.12 10.16 -3.29
N ASN A 415 -14.08 9.24 -3.08
CA ASN A 415 -15.48 9.48 -3.45
C ASN A 415 -16.44 9.51 -2.25
N ASN A 416 -15.96 9.36 -1.01
CA ASN A 416 -16.76 9.29 0.23
C ASN A 416 -17.98 8.33 0.16
N VAL A 417 -18.01 7.39 -0.79
CA VAL A 417 -19.03 6.34 -0.92
C VAL A 417 -18.42 5.05 -0.42
N ALA A 418 -18.96 4.53 0.69
CA ALA A 418 -18.47 3.30 1.28
C ALA A 418 -18.80 2.09 0.38
N VAL A 419 -17.78 1.32 0.04
CA VAL A 419 -17.87 0.03 -0.67
C VAL A 419 -18.44 -1.04 0.26
N LYS A 420 -18.02 -1.01 1.53
CA LYS A 420 -18.54 -1.87 2.61
C LYS A 420 -18.57 -1.08 3.92
N SER A 421 -19.48 -1.49 4.81
CA SER A 421 -19.56 -1.00 6.19
C SER A 421 -19.88 -2.19 7.09
N VAL A 422 -19.10 -2.36 8.15
CA VAL A 422 -19.21 -3.46 9.12
C VAL A 422 -19.07 -2.92 10.53
N PHE A 423 -19.52 -3.70 11.52
CA PHE A 423 -19.37 -3.36 12.92
C PHE A 423 -18.48 -4.38 13.63
N THR A 424 -17.69 -3.94 14.60
CA THR A 424 -16.92 -4.86 15.45
C THR A 424 -17.84 -5.73 16.29
N THR A 425 -17.44 -6.99 16.47
CA THR A 425 -18.11 -7.96 17.34
C THR A 425 -17.89 -7.64 18.82
N SER A 426 -18.44 -8.43 19.74
CA SER A 426 -18.17 -8.31 21.19
C SER A 426 -16.70 -8.57 21.57
N LEU A 427 -15.92 -9.14 20.66
CA LEU A 427 -14.48 -9.38 20.81
C LEU A 427 -13.64 -8.30 20.11
N GLY A 428 -14.24 -7.20 19.63
CA GLY A 428 -13.53 -6.12 18.95
C GLY A 428 -13.13 -6.41 17.51
N ASN A 429 -13.34 -7.64 17.01
CA ASN A 429 -12.95 -8.03 15.66
C ASN A 429 -13.97 -7.56 14.60
N TYR A 430 -13.49 -7.19 13.41
CA TYR A 430 -14.29 -6.94 12.22
C TYR A 430 -13.76 -7.75 11.01
N SER A 431 -14.61 -7.99 10.02
CA SER A 431 -14.17 -8.57 8.74
C SER A 431 -15.03 -8.10 7.58
N MET A 432 -14.36 -7.80 6.46
CA MET A 432 -14.96 -7.42 5.20
C MET A 432 -14.62 -8.49 4.14
N ALA A 433 -15.53 -9.43 3.94
CA ALA A 433 -15.36 -10.50 2.95
C ALA A 433 -15.85 -10.10 1.57
N ALA A 434 -15.36 -10.79 0.54
CA ALA A 434 -15.74 -10.60 -0.86
C ALA A 434 -15.50 -9.14 -1.34
N VAL A 435 -14.28 -8.64 -1.12
CA VAL A 435 -13.80 -7.36 -1.63
C VAL A 435 -13.13 -7.60 -2.98
N THR A 436 -13.43 -6.77 -3.97
CA THR A 436 -12.75 -6.84 -5.27
C THR A 436 -11.31 -6.35 -5.15
N PRO A 437 -10.31 -6.99 -5.79
CA PRO A 437 -8.95 -6.49 -5.85
C PRO A 437 -8.89 -5.01 -6.27
N GLY A 438 -7.92 -4.29 -5.72
CA GLY A 438 -7.76 -2.84 -5.89
C GLY A 438 -7.31 -2.17 -4.60
N ASN A 439 -7.16 -0.85 -4.64
CA ASN A 439 -6.67 -0.06 -3.51
C ASN A 439 -7.84 0.63 -2.78
N TYR A 440 -7.76 0.63 -1.45
CA TYR A 440 -8.80 1.10 -0.56
C TYR A 440 -8.20 1.78 0.67
N VAL A 441 -9.07 2.43 1.43
CA VAL A 441 -8.79 2.85 2.80
C VAL A 441 -9.89 2.33 3.72
N ILE A 442 -9.49 1.75 4.84
CA ILE A 442 -10.35 1.41 5.97
C ILE A 442 -10.47 2.67 6.83
N VAL A 443 -11.67 3.15 7.04
CA VAL A 443 -11.94 4.32 7.89
C VAL A 443 -12.78 3.88 9.08
N GLN A 444 -12.24 4.09 10.28
CA GLN A 444 -12.99 3.92 11.50
C GLN A 444 -13.84 5.16 11.79
N VAL A 445 -15.11 4.94 12.15
CA VAL A 445 -15.91 5.98 12.78
C VAL A 445 -15.55 6.04 14.26
N GLN A 446 -14.97 7.16 14.68
CA GLN A 446 -14.54 7.40 16.06
C GLN A 446 -15.62 6.95 17.06
N PRO A 447 -15.34 5.95 17.92
CA PRO A 447 -16.26 5.51 18.95
C PRO A 447 -16.57 6.64 19.94
N THR A 448 -17.84 6.77 20.34
CA THR A 448 -18.22 7.77 21.36
C THR A 448 -17.54 7.44 22.69
N GLY A 449 -16.92 8.45 23.32
CA GLY A 449 -16.17 8.23 24.56
C GLY A 449 -14.69 7.92 24.33
N TRP A 450 -14.19 7.88 23.10
CA TRP A 450 -12.82 7.46 22.83
C TRP A 450 -12.08 8.49 21.98
N LEU A 451 -10.75 8.46 22.06
CA LEU A 451 -9.82 9.19 21.20
C LEU A 451 -8.94 8.18 20.46
N SER A 452 -8.69 8.41 19.18
CA SER A 452 -7.70 7.62 18.43
C SER A 452 -6.33 7.74 19.10
N ALA A 453 -5.69 6.60 19.31
CA ALA A 453 -4.37 6.49 19.95
C ALA A 453 -3.33 5.84 19.03
N ASP A 454 -3.74 4.93 18.15
CA ASP A 454 -2.90 4.34 17.10
C ASP A 454 -3.78 3.61 16.07
N ASP A 455 -3.30 3.45 14.85
CA ASP A 455 -3.89 2.57 13.84
C ASP A 455 -2.83 2.10 12.84
N GLY A 456 -3.12 0.99 12.16
CA GLY A 456 -2.27 0.47 11.10
C GLY A 456 -2.42 -1.01 10.86
N ASP A 457 -1.43 -1.57 10.16
CA ASP A 457 -1.31 -3.00 9.93
C ASP A 457 0.04 -3.51 10.47
N LEU A 458 0.02 -4.74 10.99
CA LEU A 458 1.20 -5.43 11.52
C LEU A 458 1.76 -6.47 10.55
N THR A 459 1.14 -6.67 9.38
CA THR A 459 1.63 -7.57 8.35
C THR A 459 2.36 -6.84 7.23
N ASP A 460 3.16 -7.58 6.47
CA ASP A 460 3.76 -7.13 5.20
C ASP A 460 3.12 -7.99 4.12
N ASP A 461 1.88 -7.65 3.76
CA ASP A 461 1.03 -8.39 2.82
C ASP A 461 1.14 -7.87 1.38
N GLY A 462 1.76 -6.70 1.19
CA GLY A 462 2.07 -6.14 -0.12
C GLY A 462 1.44 -4.78 -0.38
N ASP A 463 0.93 -4.12 0.66
CA ASP A 463 0.42 -2.77 0.60
C ASP A 463 1.38 -1.77 -0.07
N ILE A 464 0.86 -1.07 -1.09
CA ILE A 464 1.65 -0.13 -1.90
C ILE A 464 1.69 1.28 -1.30
N VAL A 465 0.80 1.56 -0.35
CA VAL A 465 0.68 2.85 0.36
C VAL A 465 0.91 2.59 1.85
N ALA A 466 1.91 3.26 2.42
CA ALA A 466 2.18 3.17 3.85
C ALA A 466 1.16 3.97 4.67
N ASN A 467 0.80 3.49 5.86
CA ASN A 467 0.08 4.29 6.84
C ASN A 467 1.02 5.37 7.42
N MET A 468 0.71 6.64 7.19
CA MET A 468 1.60 7.77 7.51
C MET A 468 1.17 8.56 8.76
N ASP A 469 -0.08 8.44 9.19
CA ASP A 469 -0.64 9.14 10.35
C ASP A 469 -1.50 8.17 11.15
N SER A 470 -0.96 7.62 12.23
CA SER A 470 -1.64 6.58 13.00
C SER A 470 -2.72 7.12 13.96
N LEU A 471 -3.08 8.40 13.87
CA LEU A 471 -4.09 9.04 14.72
C LEU A 471 -5.32 9.52 13.94
N ASP A 472 -5.43 9.16 12.67
CA ASP A 472 -6.45 9.70 11.77
C ASP A 472 -7.66 8.77 11.57
N ASN A 473 -7.62 7.56 12.12
CA ASN A 473 -8.62 6.50 11.94
C ASN A 473 -8.65 5.93 10.52
N ILE A 474 -7.54 5.96 9.78
CA ILE A 474 -7.46 5.54 8.38
C ILE A 474 -6.30 4.57 8.17
N ILE A 475 -6.60 3.41 7.57
CA ILE A 475 -5.59 2.42 7.16
C ILE A 475 -5.69 2.21 5.65
N PRO A 476 -4.69 2.61 4.84
CA PRO A 476 -4.61 2.25 3.43
C PRO A 476 -4.38 0.74 3.26
N VAL A 477 -5.05 0.12 2.28
CA VAL A 477 -4.93 -1.32 1.98
C VAL A 477 -4.99 -1.58 0.46
N SER A 478 -4.20 -2.53 -0.03
CA SER A 478 -3.96 -2.80 -1.46
C SER A 478 -4.19 -4.27 -1.77
N LEU A 479 -5.38 -4.59 -2.27
CA LEU A 479 -5.81 -5.97 -2.40
C LEU A 479 -5.47 -6.57 -3.76
N THR A 480 -4.74 -7.67 -3.73
CA THR A 480 -4.46 -8.60 -4.82
C THR A 480 -5.50 -9.75 -4.86
N PRO A 481 -5.62 -10.48 -5.98
CA PRO A 481 -6.60 -11.56 -6.09
C PRO A 481 -6.40 -12.67 -5.05
N SER A 482 -7.47 -13.04 -4.35
CA SER A 482 -7.50 -14.02 -3.24
C SER A 482 -6.70 -13.64 -1.98
N GLU A 483 -6.38 -12.37 -1.81
CA GLU A 483 -5.64 -11.90 -0.63
C GLU A 483 -6.46 -11.99 0.67
N LEU A 484 -5.74 -12.30 1.75
CA LEU A 484 -6.22 -12.19 3.12
C LEU A 484 -5.38 -11.12 3.83
N ASP A 485 -5.86 -9.89 3.75
CA ASP A 485 -5.33 -8.78 4.52
C ASP A 485 -5.89 -8.90 5.95
N VAL A 486 -5.00 -9.12 6.92
CA VAL A 486 -5.33 -9.47 8.29
C VAL A 486 -4.47 -8.70 9.27
N VAL A 487 -4.93 -8.55 10.51
CA VAL A 487 -4.17 -7.88 11.59
C VAL A 487 -4.12 -6.35 11.43
N ASN A 488 -5.00 -5.78 10.60
CA ASN A 488 -5.38 -4.39 10.69
C ASN A 488 -5.89 -4.06 12.12
N TYR A 489 -5.43 -2.98 12.71
CA TYR A 489 -5.79 -2.60 14.08
C TYR A 489 -6.09 -1.12 14.21
N PHE A 490 -7.05 -0.81 15.08
CA PHE A 490 -7.29 0.53 15.63
C PHE A 490 -7.20 0.45 17.16
N MET A 491 -6.40 1.32 17.75
CA MET A 491 -6.24 1.46 19.19
C MET A 491 -6.83 2.78 19.68
N GLU A 492 -7.64 2.68 20.72
CA GLU A 492 -8.37 3.79 21.30
C GLU A 492 -7.92 4.09 22.74
N SER A 493 -7.78 5.36 23.07
CA SER A 493 -7.63 5.84 24.44
C SER A 493 -8.99 6.28 24.98
N PRO A 494 -9.38 5.93 26.22
CA PRO A 494 -10.59 6.46 26.81
C PRO A 494 -10.48 7.99 26.97
N LEU A 495 -11.61 8.70 26.91
CA LEU A 495 -11.66 10.11 27.22
C LEU A 495 -11.35 10.34 28.71
N PRO A 496 -10.48 11.31 29.03
CA PRO A 496 -10.25 11.74 30.41
C PRO A 496 -11.54 12.19 31.11
N GLY A 497 -11.58 12.00 32.43
CA GLY A 497 -12.63 12.51 33.31
C GLY A 497 -12.26 13.80 34.02
N ASN A 498 -13.19 14.30 34.84
CA ASN A 498 -12.99 15.45 35.71
C ASN A 498 -13.49 15.13 37.12
N ILE A 499 -12.88 15.76 38.12
CA ILE A 499 -13.21 15.60 39.55
C ILE A 499 -13.53 16.98 40.11
N TYR A 500 -14.65 17.12 40.81
CA TYR A 500 -15.13 18.38 41.38
C TYR A 500 -15.48 18.21 42.85
N GLY A 501 -15.19 19.25 43.63
CA GLY A 501 -15.45 19.23 45.06
C GLY A 501 -15.45 20.60 45.71
N SER A 502 -15.57 20.63 47.03
CA SER A 502 -15.57 21.87 47.83
C SER A 502 -14.98 21.65 49.21
N VAL A 503 -14.33 22.70 49.72
CA VAL A 503 -13.82 22.81 51.10
C VAL A 503 -14.60 23.90 51.83
N PHE A 504 -15.26 23.59 52.94
CA PHE A 504 -16.14 24.55 53.61
C PHE A 504 -16.36 24.27 55.11
N VAL A 505 -16.83 25.29 55.84
CA VAL A 505 -17.38 25.13 57.19
C VAL A 505 -18.90 25.01 57.12
N ASP A 506 -19.43 23.87 57.52
CA ASP A 506 -20.88 23.60 57.55
C ASP A 506 -21.53 24.35 58.74
N MET A 507 -22.07 25.55 58.47
CA MET A 507 -22.63 26.43 59.51
C MET A 507 -24.06 26.07 59.90
N ASP A 508 -24.81 25.42 59.00
CA ASP A 508 -26.23 25.11 59.19
C ASP A 508 -26.54 23.61 59.35
N SER A 509 -25.50 22.77 59.28
CA SER A 509 -25.53 21.32 59.46
C SER A 509 -26.23 20.54 58.36
N ASP A 510 -26.28 21.07 57.14
CA ASP A 510 -26.90 20.40 55.99
C ASP A 510 -25.92 19.57 55.13
N GLN A 511 -24.61 19.71 55.37
CA GLN A 511 -23.50 19.05 54.66
C GLN A 511 -23.38 19.41 53.18
N PHE A 512 -23.90 20.56 52.76
CA PHE A 512 -23.74 21.11 51.43
C PHE A 512 -23.06 22.48 51.51
N PRO A 513 -22.18 22.82 50.53
CA PRO A 513 -21.50 24.10 50.54
C PRO A 513 -22.48 25.24 50.21
N ASP A 514 -22.66 26.15 51.16
CA ASP A 514 -23.47 27.36 50.97
C ASP A 514 -22.66 28.63 50.73
N VAL A 515 -23.35 29.68 50.28
CA VAL A 515 -22.73 31.00 50.06
C VAL A 515 -22.20 31.56 51.38
N GLY A 516 -20.88 31.65 51.48
CA GLY A 516 -20.18 32.19 52.64
C GLY A 516 -19.53 31.12 53.53
N GLU A 517 -19.73 29.84 53.23
CA GLU A 517 -19.14 28.72 53.98
C GLU A 517 -17.80 28.26 53.41
N GLY A 518 -17.55 28.55 52.13
CA GLY A 518 -16.35 28.13 51.41
C GLY A 518 -15.04 28.64 52.03
N ILE A 519 -14.07 27.74 52.18
CA ILE A 519 -12.72 28.06 52.63
C ILE A 519 -11.81 28.16 51.40
N ALA A 520 -11.24 29.35 51.18
CA ALA A 520 -10.41 29.62 50.01
C ALA A 520 -8.92 29.33 50.26
N ASN A 521 -8.20 29.04 49.17
CA ASN A 521 -6.76 28.77 49.14
C ASN A 521 -6.33 27.53 49.93
N VAL A 522 -7.23 26.57 50.11
CA VAL A 522 -6.88 25.25 50.67
C VAL A 522 -6.21 24.43 49.59
N THR A 523 -5.10 23.77 49.93
CA THR A 523 -4.37 22.94 48.96
C THR A 523 -5.03 21.58 48.88
N VAL A 524 -5.48 21.19 47.69
CA VAL A 524 -6.10 19.89 47.41
C VAL A 524 -5.21 19.13 46.43
N LEU A 525 -4.83 17.92 46.78
CA LEU A 525 -3.87 17.07 46.09
C LEU A 525 -4.57 15.85 45.53
N LEU A 526 -4.24 15.46 44.30
CA LEU A 526 -4.74 14.22 43.70
C LEU A 526 -3.61 13.20 43.63
N TYR A 527 -3.76 12.07 44.31
CA TYR A 527 -2.79 10.97 44.31
C TYR A 527 -3.30 9.77 43.54
N PRO A 528 -2.42 8.98 42.90
CA PRO A 528 -2.84 7.73 42.29
C PRO A 528 -3.09 6.65 43.35
N ASP A 529 -4.12 5.84 43.13
CA ASP A 529 -4.42 4.61 43.86
C ASP A 529 -4.28 3.45 42.86
N ILE A 530 -3.10 2.83 42.81
CA ILE A 530 -2.75 1.86 41.77
C ILE A 530 -3.38 0.50 42.08
N ASP A 531 -3.49 0.15 43.37
CA ASP A 531 -4.09 -1.12 43.79
C ASP A 531 -5.61 -1.06 44.02
N GLY A 532 -6.20 0.14 43.96
CA GLY A 532 -7.64 0.39 44.03
C GLY A 532 -8.22 0.14 45.42
N ASN A 533 -7.42 0.32 46.47
CA ASN A 533 -7.81 0.03 47.85
C ASN A 533 -8.36 1.27 48.60
N GLY A 534 -8.39 2.44 47.97
CA GLY A 534 -8.82 3.71 48.53
C GLY A 534 -7.74 4.44 49.33
N ILE A 535 -6.47 4.05 49.20
CA ILE A 535 -5.31 4.64 49.88
C ILE A 535 -4.29 5.06 48.82
N ALA A 536 -3.74 6.26 48.96
CA ALA A 536 -2.71 6.74 48.04
C ALA A 536 -1.44 5.86 48.09
N ASP A 537 -1.00 5.37 46.93
CA ASP A 537 0.19 4.52 46.79
C ASP A 537 1.50 5.30 46.61
N SER A 538 1.39 6.60 46.37
CA SER A 538 2.52 7.49 46.05
C SER A 538 2.44 8.75 46.88
N ASN A 539 3.60 9.25 47.32
CA ASN A 539 3.73 10.57 47.94
C ASN A 539 3.87 11.72 46.92
N ILE A 540 3.82 11.41 45.62
CA ILE A 540 3.89 12.39 44.53
C ILE A 540 2.48 12.58 43.95
N PRO A 541 1.91 13.79 44.02
CA PRO A 541 0.58 14.04 43.46
C PRO A 541 0.63 14.04 41.93
N VAL A 542 -0.44 13.54 41.31
CA VAL A 542 -0.72 13.67 39.87
C VAL A 542 -1.05 15.12 39.52
N SER A 543 -1.76 15.80 40.42
CA SER A 543 -2.15 17.20 40.28
C SER A 543 -2.32 17.88 41.64
N THR A 544 -2.18 19.20 41.68
CA THR A 544 -2.35 20.03 42.88
C THR A 544 -3.18 21.24 42.53
N GLN A 545 -4.30 21.43 43.23
CA GLN A 545 -5.24 22.51 43.01
C GLN A 545 -5.45 23.30 44.31
N PHE A 546 -6.01 24.50 44.19
CA PHE A 546 -6.38 25.33 45.33
C PHE A 546 -7.88 25.60 45.29
N SER A 547 -8.55 25.50 46.44
CA SER A 547 -9.95 25.94 46.55
C SER A 547 -10.04 27.45 46.28
N ILE A 548 -11.12 27.87 45.62
CA ILE A 548 -11.36 29.29 45.32
C ILE A 548 -12.23 29.95 46.42
N ALA A 549 -12.67 31.19 46.19
CA ALA A 549 -13.38 32.00 47.19
C ALA A 549 -14.68 31.36 47.73
N ASP A 550 -15.33 30.50 46.96
CA ASP A 550 -16.54 29.76 47.36
C ASP A 550 -16.24 28.35 47.88
N GLY A 551 -14.96 28.01 48.08
CA GLY A 551 -14.53 26.69 48.55
C GLY A 551 -14.36 25.65 47.45
N SER A 552 -14.82 25.91 46.22
CA SER A 552 -14.78 24.90 45.16
C SER A 552 -13.38 24.63 44.62
N TYR A 553 -13.14 23.38 44.20
CA TYR A 553 -11.93 22.95 43.49
C TYR A 553 -12.30 22.00 42.33
N ALA A 554 -11.40 21.89 41.35
CA ALA A 554 -11.59 21.01 40.19
C ALA A 554 -10.27 20.44 39.65
N PHE A 555 -10.25 19.15 39.36
CA PHE A 555 -9.23 18.48 38.56
C PHE A 555 -9.82 18.14 37.20
N THR A 556 -9.23 18.67 36.12
CA THR A 556 -9.77 18.49 34.77
C THR A 556 -8.81 17.69 33.89
N ASN A 557 -9.36 16.94 32.93
CA ASN A 557 -8.59 16.10 31.99
C ASN A 557 -7.72 15.06 32.70
N ILE A 558 -8.27 14.40 33.71
CA ILE A 558 -7.58 13.34 34.44
C ILE A 558 -7.81 12.01 33.70
N PRO A 559 -6.74 11.26 33.35
CA PRO A 559 -6.91 9.94 32.75
C PRO A 559 -7.81 9.03 33.59
N THR A 560 -8.49 8.08 32.96
CA THR A 560 -9.28 7.08 33.69
C THR A 560 -8.37 6.28 34.63
N GLY A 561 -8.84 6.02 35.85
CA GLY A 561 -8.07 5.33 36.88
C GLY A 561 -8.66 5.52 38.27
N HIS A 562 -7.98 4.98 39.28
CA HIS A 562 -8.35 5.19 40.68
C HIS A 562 -7.40 6.20 41.32
N TYR A 563 -7.96 7.06 42.15
CA TYR A 563 -7.30 8.18 42.77
C TYR A 563 -7.75 8.37 44.20
N VAL A 564 -6.97 9.12 44.97
CA VAL A 564 -7.36 9.64 46.27
C VAL A 564 -7.14 11.14 46.25
N ILE A 565 -8.21 11.90 46.48
CA ILE A 565 -8.13 13.32 46.76
C ILE A 565 -7.67 13.48 48.21
N CYS A 566 -6.71 14.34 48.46
CA CYS A 566 -6.23 14.67 49.79
C CYS A 566 -6.23 16.17 50.03
N GLU A 567 -6.87 16.61 51.11
CA GLU A 567 -6.79 17.97 51.58
C GLU A 567 -5.53 18.17 52.44
N SER A 568 -4.81 19.27 52.24
CA SER A 568 -3.88 19.75 53.25
C SER A 568 -4.66 20.60 54.25
N GLN A 569 -4.84 20.06 55.46
CA GLN A 569 -5.59 20.70 56.55
C GLN A 569 -5.40 22.23 56.57
N PRO A 570 -6.46 23.02 56.33
CA PRO A 570 -6.37 24.47 56.34
C PRO A 570 -5.97 25.02 57.72
N ALA A 571 -5.06 26.01 57.72
CA ALA A 571 -4.59 26.62 58.96
C ALA A 571 -5.73 27.32 59.69
N GLY A 572 -5.92 26.99 60.97
CA GLY A 572 -7.00 27.56 61.78
C GLY A 572 -8.30 26.76 61.74
N TYR A 573 -8.32 25.61 61.08
CA TYR A 573 -9.46 24.70 60.98
C TYR A 573 -9.06 23.27 61.37
N PHE A 574 -10.05 22.40 61.52
CA PHE A 574 -9.90 20.95 61.68
C PHE A 574 -10.97 20.22 60.89
N SER A 575 -10.60 19.11 60.25
CA SER A 575 -11.55 18.26 59.55
C SER A 575 -12.57 17.67 60.52
N ILE A 576 -13.83 17.78 60.13
CA ILE A 576 -14.98 17.18 60.82
C ILE A 576 -15.66 16.12 59.96
N LYS A 577 -15.58 16.23 58.64
CA LYS A 577 -16.17 15.26 57.74
C LYS A 577 -15.60 15.35 56.34
N ASP A 578 -15.13 14.24 55.80
CA ASP A 578 -14.77 14.07 54.40
C ASP A 578 -15.79 13.13 53.76
N ILE A 579 -16.44 13.53 52.67
CA ILE A 579 -17.52 12.75 52.08
C ILE A 579 -17.62 12.98 50.58
N ASP A 580 -17.90 11.92 49.84
CA ASP A 580 -18.54 12.04 48.55
C ASP A 580 -20.05 11.76 48.71
N THR A 581 -20.88 12.69 48.25
CA THR A 581 -22.35 12.58 48.30
C THR A 581 -22.98 12.18 46.97
N SER A 582 -22.16 12.07 45.93
CA SER A 582 -22.51 11.53 44.62
C SER A 582 -22.62 10.00 44.67
N ASN A 583 -23.17 9.42 43.60
CA ASN A 583 -23.14 7.97 43.38
C ASN A 583 -22.79 7.75 41.91
N ASP A 584 -21.53 8.01 41.62
CA ASP A 584 -20.82 7.90 40.33
C ASP A 584 -20.18 6.52 40.13
N ASN A 585 -20.35 5.60 41.07
CA ASN A 585 -19.84 4.22 41.04
C ASN A 585 -18.35 4.09 41.37
N ASP A 586 -17.89 4.90 42.32
CA ASP A 586 -16.61 4.68 42.97
C ASP A 586 -16.41 3.22 43.42
N LEU A 587 -15.21 2.69 43.09
CA LEU A 587 -14.81 1.35 43.47
C LEU A 587 -14.77 1.19 45.00
N VAL A 588 -14.29 2.22 45.69
CA VAL A 588 -14.14 2.24 47.14
C VAL A 588 -15.01 3.35 47.71
N PRO A 589 -16.11 3.01 48.41
CA PRO A 589 -16.89 4.00 49.12
C PRO A 589 -16.04 4.71 50.17
N ASN A 590 -16.24 6.02 50.33
CA ASN A 590 -15.57 6.73 51.41
C ASN A 590 -16.11 6.27 52.79
N THR A 591 -15.30 5.50 53.52
CA THR A 591 -15.66 4.91 54.82
C THR A 591 -14.97 5.57 56.01
N ASN A 592 -13.95 6.39 55.77
CA ASN A 592 -13.23 7.13 56.80
C ASN A 592 -13.39 8.62 56.56
N VAL A 593 -14.26 9.25 57.33
CA VAL A 593 -14.69 10.64 57.09
C VAL A 593 -13.89 11.67 57.88
N PHE A 594 -12.72 11.33 58.45
CA PHE A 594 -11.97 12.26 59.32
C PHE A 594 -10.47 12.26 59.02
N ASN A 595 -10.10 11.98 57.78
CA ASN A 595 -8.70 11.71 57.42
C ASN A 595 -8.20 12.57 56.25
N ASP A 596 -8.92 13.64 55.92
CA ASP A 596 -8.60 14.58 54.85
C ASP A 596 -8.45 13.88 53.49
N THR A 597 -9.14 12.75 53.29
CA THR A 597 -9.05 11.99 52.03
C THR A 597 -10.40 11.49 51.52
N ILE A 598 -10.54 11.46 50.20
CA ILE A 598 -11.72 10.92 49.50
C ILE A 598 -11.21 10.05 48.33
N PRO A 599 -11.47 8.72 48.33
CA PRO A 599 -11.22 7.86 47.18
C PRO A 599 -12.12 8.24 46.00
N VAL A 600 -11.60 8.13 44.77
CA VAL A 600 -12.29 8.49 43.52
C VAL A 600 -11.93 7.47 42.44
N THR A 601 -12.90 7.03 41.65
CA THR A 601 -12.70 6.21 40.46
C THR A 601 -13.18 6.95 39.23
N LEU A 602 -12.26 7.30 38.34
CA LEU A 602 -12.60 7.87 37.04
C LEU A 602 -12.71 6.79 35.96
N ILE A 603 -13.92 6.62 35.44
CA ILE A 603 -14.22 5.90 34.22
C ILE A 603 -14.30 6.85 33.01
N ASN A 604 -14.56 6.26 31.84
CA ASN A 604 -14.49 6.95 30.56
C ASN A 604 -15.44 8.17 30.48
N ALA A 605 -14.87 9.36 30.25
CA ALA A 605 -15.57 10.65 30.17
C ALA A 605 -16.43 11.00 31.40
N GLU A 606 -16.05 10.53 32.58
CA GLU A 606 -16.79 10.77 33.81
C GLU A 606 -16.61 12.20 34.37
N ASN A 607 -17.64 12.70 35.05
CA ASN A 607 -17.53 13.82 35.96
C ASN A 607 -17.89 13.34 37.35
N ASP A 608 -16.87 13.15 38.17
CA ASP A 608 -16.98 12.84 39.59
C ASP A 608 -17.20 14.18 40.34
N VAL A 609 -18.27 14.26 41.14
CA VAL A 609 -18.76 15.52 41.71
C VAL A 609 -19.09 15.36 43.18
N HIS A 610 -19.18 16.47 43.91
CA HIS A 610 -19.60 16.49 45.32
C HIS A 610 -18.63 15.82 46.31
N ASN A 611 -17.34 15.83 45.96
CA ASN A 611 -16.25 15.54 46.88
C ASN A 611 -16.09 16.68 47.90
N TYR A 612 -16.52 16.49 49.13
CA TYR A 612 -16.61 17.53 50.14
C TYR A 612 -15.67 17.28 51.31
N PHE A 613 -14.81 18.26 51.57
CA PHE A 613 -14.06 18.40 52.82
C PHE A 613 -14.79 19.42 53.70
N ILE A 614 -15.29 18.95 54.83
CA ILE A 614 -16.04 19.74 55.79
C ILE A 614 -15.16 19.94 57.02
N ASP A 615 -14.92 21.22 57.33
CA ASP A 615 -14.05 21.69 58.40
C ASP A 615 -14.82 22.42 59.50
N THR A 616 -14.18 22.62 60.66
CA THR A 616 -14.63 23.55 61.70
C THR A 616 -13.49 24.45 62.18
N ASP A 617 -13.82 25.65 62.63
CA ASP A 617 -12.84 26.57 63.26
C ASP A 617 -12.12 25.92 64.46
N SER A 618 -10.79 26.06 64.47
CA SER A 618 -9.88 25.54 65.51
C SER A 618 -9.95 26.24 66.88
N CYS A 619 -10.61 27.39 66.92
CA CYS A 619 -10.62 28.32 68.06
C CYS A 619 -12.04 28.78 68.36
N ASN A 620 -12.78 27.97 69.13
CA ASN A 620 -14.15 28.26 69.54
C ASN A 620 -14.24 28.39 71.07
N LEU A 621 -14.81 29.51 71.55
CA LEU A 621 -15.08 29.73 72.98
C LEU A 621 -16.37 29.03 73.45
N VAL A 622 -17.03 28.30 72.57
CA VAL A 622 -18.18 27.46 72.87
C VAL A 622 -17.75 25.99 72.83
N VAL A 623 -17.92 25.29 73.95
CA VAL A 623 -17.71 23.84 74.04
C VAL A 623 -18.90 23.12 73.40
N THR A 624 -18.63 22.25 72.43
CA THR A 624 -19.65 21.62 71.58
C THR A 624 -19.70 20.09 71.67
N ASN A 625 -18.66 19.44 72.23
CA ASN A 625 -18.63 17.97 72.38
C ASN A 625 -18.09 17.52 73.75
N LEU A 626 -18.12 16.20 73.99
CA LEU A 626 -17.80 15.58 75.28
C LEU A 626 -16.35 15.08 75.42
N SER A 627 -15.55 15.22 74.36
CA SER A 627 -14.18 14.73 74.32
C SER A 627 -13.23 15.57 75.19
N ASP A 628 -12.11 15.00 75.59
CA ASP A 628 -11.10 15.67 76.45
C ASP A 628 -10.04 16.44 75.64
N ILE A 629 -9.79 16.02 74.40
CA ILE A 629 -8.81 16.62 73.48
C ILE A 629 -9.42 16.83 72.11
N GLY A 630 -8.94 17.85 71.40
CA GLY A 630 -9.39 18.21 70.06
C GLY A 630 -10.36 19.40 70.05
N PRO A 631 -10.83 19.80 68.86
CA PRO A 631 -11.66 20.99 68.66
C PRO A 631 -13.01 20.86 69.35
N GLY A 632 -13.58 21.97 69.79
CA GLY A 632 -14.89 22.00 70.47
C GLY A 632 -14.90 21.36 71.86
N THR A 633 -13.75 20.91 72.38
CA THR A 633 -13.60 20.40 73.75
C THR A 633 -13.42 21.54 74.76
N LEU A 634 -13.70 21.27 76.05
CA LEU A 634 -13.45 22.23 77.13
C LEU A 634 -11.97 22.64 77.19
N ARG A 635 -11.06 21.71 76.95
CA ARG A 635 -9.61 21.96 76.96
C ARG A 635 -9.21 22.90 75.82
N ASN A 636 -9.66 22.62 74.61
CA ASN A 636 -9.39 23.48 73.46
C ASN A 636 -9.96 24.89 73.67
N ALA A 637 -11.17 25.03 74.23
CA ALA A 637 -11.74 26.34 74.54
C ALA A 637 -10.90 27.11 75.58
N ILE A 638 -10.33 26.43 76.58
CA ILE A 638 -9.43 27.04 77.59
C ILE A 638 -8.12 27.51 76.95
N ASP A 639 -7.51 26.68 76.10
CA ASP A 639 -6.26 27.01 75.43
C ASP A 639 -6.45 28.20 74.49
N CYS A 640 -7.58 28.23 73.77
CA CYS A 640 -7.97 29.29 72.83
C CYS A 640 -8.31 30.62 73.49
N ALA A 641 -8.86 30.60 74.70
CA ALA A 641 -9.35 31.80 75.36
C ALA A 641 -8.21 32.80 75.68
N SER A 642 -8.50 34.08 75.50
CA SER A 642 -7.71 35.21 76.00
C SER A 642 -8.16 35.60 77.41
N ALA A 643 -7.31 36.32 78.14
CA ALA A 643 -7.65 36.79 79.49
C ALA A 643 -8.89 37.70 79.48
N GLY A 644 -9.91 37.32 80.25
CA GLY A 644 -11.21 37.99 80.34
C GLY A 644 -12.32 37.33 79.52
N ASP A 645 -12.00 36.32 78.71
CA ASP A 645 -13.00 35.64 77.88
C ASP A 645 -13.97 34.78 78.70
N THR A 646 -15.15 34.57 78.11
CA THR A 646 -16.19 33.69 78.64
C THR A 646 -16.28 32.44 77.77
N ILE A 647 -15.94 31.30 78.35
CA ILE A 647 -16.16 29.98 77.77
C ILE A 647 -17.61 29.57 78.05
N ARG A 648 -18.33 29.22 76.98
CA ARG A 648 -19.74 28.83 77.04
C ARG A 648 -19.90 27.36 76.68
N PHE A 649 -21.00 26.76 77.10
CA PHE A 649 -21.35 25.39 76.73
C PHE A 649 -22.53 25.41 75.77
N HIS A 650 -22.40 24.72 74.64
CA HIS A 650 -23.47 24.64 73.65
C HIS A 650 -24.69 23.91 74.22
N SER A 651 -25.88 24.27 73.75
CA SER A 651 -27.15 23.71 74.23
C SER A 651 -27.30 22.20 73.96
N SER A 652 -26.54 21.64 73.02
CA SER A 652 -26.47 20.19 72.78
C SER A 652 -25.89 19.41 73.97
N LEU A 653 -25.20 20.09 74.89
CA LEU A 653 -24.55 19.46 76.05
C LEU A 653 -25.42 19.45 77.31
N ASN A 654 -26.68 19.89 77.23
CA ASN A 654 -27.59 19.96 78.38
C ASN A 654 -27.70 18.60 79.09
N GLY A 655 -27.35 18.56 80.39
CA GLY A 655 -27.35 17.36 81.22
C GLY A 655 -26.24 16.34 80.92
N SER A 656 -25.42 16.57 79.90
CA SER A 656 -24.33 15.68 79.50
C SER A 656 -23.14 15.80 80.45
N THR A 657 -22.30 14.75 80.49
CA THR A 657 -21.07 14.73 81.30
C THR A 657 -19.84 14.80 80.42
N ILE A 658 -19.05 15.88 80.56
CA ILE A 658 -17.73 16.03 79.96
C ILE A 658 -16.71 15.42 80.92
N THR A 659 -15.97 14.41 80.49
CA THR A 659 -15.03 13.67 81.35
C THR A 659 -13.59 13.98 80.97
N ILE A 660 -12.83 14.51 81.92
CA ILE A 660 -11.39 14.73 81.77
C ILE A 660 -10.62 13.46 82.14
N THR A 661 -9.78 13.00 81.21
CA THR A 661 -9.06 11.72 81.29
C THR A 661 -7.54 11.87 81.16
N SER A 662 -7.06 13.04 80.73
CA SER A 662 -5.65 13.32 80.45
C SER A 662 -4.94 14.01 81.61
N GLN A 663 -4.90 15.34 81.64
CA GLN A 663 -4.24 16.14 82.68
C GLN A 663 -5.15 17.21 83.27
N ARG A 664 -4.78 17.75 84.44
CA ARG A 664 -5.52 18.85 85.09
C ARG A 664 -5.70 20.02 84.12
N LEU A 665 -6.83 20.69 84.23
CA LEU A 665 -7.10 21.91 83.48
C LEU A 665 -6.45 23.08 84.21
N VAL A 666 -5.28 23.52 83.72
CA VAL A 666 -4.55 24.66 84.25
C VAL A 666 -5.18 25.93 83.70
N ILE A 667 -5.64 26.80 84.60
CA ILE A 667 -6.23 28.09 84.26
C ILE A 667 -5.25 29.18 84.71
N ASP A 668 -4.42 29.64 83.79
CA ASP A 668 -3.35 30.62 84.00
C ASP A 668 -3.73 32.05 83.60
N LYS A 669 -5.01 32.26 83.25
CA LYS A 669 -5.57 33.52 82.78
C LYS A 669 -6.96 33.76 83.40
N ASN A 670 -7.39 35.02 83.48
CA ASN A 670 -8.75 35.34 83.95
C ASN A 670 -9.79 34.75 83.01
N LEU A 671 -10.73 33.93 83.50
CA LEU A 671 -11.76 33.29 82.65
C LEU A 671 -13.10 33.17 83.37
N VAL A 672 -14.17 33.16 82.57
CA VAL A 672 -15.52 32.83 83.05
C VAL A 672 -16.01 31.58 82.32
N PHE A 673 -16.42 30.56 83.08
CA PHE A 673 -17.09 29.37 82.57
C PHE A 673 -18.59 29.49 82.83
N TYR A 674 -19.37 29.62 81.78
CA TYR A 674 -20.80 29.90 81.87
C TYR A 674 -21.64 28.89 81.11
N SER A 675 -22.60 28.27 81.79
CA SER A 675 -23.67 27.50 81.17
C SER A 675 -25.03 28.13 81.48
N ASN A 676 -25.97 28.02 80.55
CA ASN A 676 -27.39 28.31 80.77
C ASN A 676 -28.25 27.05 80.62
N SER A 677 -27.62 25.87 80.68
CA SER A 677 -28.23 24.57 80.47
C SER A 677 -29.03 24.10 81.67
N ASP A 678 -30.26 23.64 81.43
CA ASP A 678 -31.08 22.93 82.40
C ASP A 678 -31.64 21.64 81.75
N PRO A 679 -31.22 20.43 82.15
CA PRO A 679 -30.28 20.12 83.24
C PRO A 679 -28.86 20.66 83.01
N ARG A 680 -28.16 20.97 84.11
CA ARG A 680 -26.79 21.51 84.10
C ARG A 680 -25.80 20.58 83.41
N VAL A 681 -24.84 21.15 82.69
CA VAL A 681 -23.68 20.41 82.18
C VAL A 681 -22.84 19.93 83.36
N VAL A 682 -22.46 18.65 83.34
CA VAL A 682 -21.60 18.04 84.35
C VAL A 682 -20.17 17.98 83.84
N LEU A 683 -19.23 18.57 84.56
CA LEU A 683 -17.80 18.40 84.31
C LEU A 683 -17.28 17.38 85.33
N ALA A 684 -16.67 16.31 84.87
CA ALA A 684 -16.15 15.24 85.71
C ALA A 684 -14.67 15.00 85.41
N SER A 685 -13.91 14.59 86.42
CA SER A 685 -12.51 14.20 86.25
C SER A 685 -12.29 12.75 86.68
N GLN A 686 -11.56 11.99 85.86
CA GLN A 686 -11.09 10.62 86.15
C GLN A 686 -9.58 10.56 86.49
N ILE A 687 -8.95 11.71 86.61
CA ILE A 687 -7.51 11.85 86.93
C ILE A 687 -7.31 12.39 88.34
N GLU A 688 -6.07 12.44 88.83
CA GLU A 688 -5.76 13.02 90.13
C GLU A 688 -6.00 14.55 90.15
N GLY A 689 -7.11 14.96 90.76
CA GLY A 689 -7.60 16.35 90.74
C GLY A 689 -8.34 16.78 89.48
N PHE A 690 -8.54 18.09 89.30
CA PHE A 690 -9.34 18.59 88.19
C PHE A 690 -8.90 19.97 87.68
N PHE A 691 -9.34 21.07 88.31
CA PHE A 691 -8.95 22.43 87.91
C PHE A 691 -7.79 22.94 88.78
N ASP A 692 -6.79 23.57 88.14
CA ASP A 692 -5.68 24.26 88.80
C ASP A 692 -5.76 25.76 88.47
N ILE A 693 -6.17 26.56 89.46
CA ILE A 693 -6.34 28.01 89.31
C ILE A 693 -5.02 28.69 89.67
N GLY A 694 -4.38 29.29 88.66
CA GLY A 694 -3.08 29.92 88.79
C GLY A 694 -3.06 31.13 89.74
N ALA A 695 -1.92 31.36 90.37
CA ALA A 695 -1.74 32.48 91.28
C ALA A 695 -2.02 33.84 90.60
N GLY A 696 -2.80 34.69 91.27
CA GLY A 696 -3.17 36.02 90.78
C GLY A 696 -4.24 36.06 89.69
N GLN A 697 -4.79 34.91 89.28
CA GLN A 697 -5.87 34.83 88.29
C GLN A 697 -7.24 34.83 88.95
N GLU A 698 -8.22 35.42 88.27
CA GLU A 698 -9.63 35.42 88.65
C GLU A 698 -10.42 34.49 87.73
N VAL A 699 -10.96 33.40 88.29
CA VAL A 699 -11.70 32.39 87.52
C VAL A 699 -13.08 32.18 88.13
N GLU A 700 -14.10 32.29 87.29
CA GLU A 700 -15.49 32.20 87.69
C GLU A 700 -16.19 31.01 87.02
N PHE A 701 -16.93 30.21 87.78
CA PHE A 701 -17.78 29.14 87.27
C PHE A 701 -19.23 29.43 87.62
N ILE A 702 -20.10 29.40 86.62
CA ILE A 702 -21.51 29.78 86.73
C ILE A 702 -22.38 28.65 86.18
N HIS A 703 -23.31 28.16 87.00
CA HIS A 703 -24.37 27.22 86.61
C HIS A 703 -23.88 25.87 86.06
N LEU A 704 -22.86 25.27 86.69
CA LEU A 704 -22.31 23.97 86.31
C LEU A 704 -22.36 22.97 87.47
N ASP A 705 -22.36 21.69 87.12
CA ASP A 705 -22.16 20.57 88.04
C ASP A 705 -20.72 20.06 87.90
N ILE A 706 -20.00 19.89 89.01
CA ILE A 706 -18.64 19.37 89.04
C ILE A 706 -18.65 18.04 89.79
N ILE A 707 -18.02 17.01 89.23
CA ILE A 707 -17.64 15.78 89.94
C ILE A 707 -16.12 15.81 90.06
N SER A 708 -15.60 15.72 91.30
CA SER A 708 -14.16 15.82 91.56
C SER A 708 -13.33 14.78 90.80
N GLY A 709 -12.01 15.02 90.73
CA GLY A 709 -11.05 13.98 90.36
C GLY A 709 -10.80 12.97 91.48
N LEU A 710 -9.76 12.17 91.28
CA LEU A 710 -9.21 11.18 92.19
C LEU A 710 -8.20 11.82 93.18
N ALA A 711 -7.80 11.06 94.20
CA ALA A 711 -6.85 11.47 95.24
C ALA A 711 -5.42 11.61 94.69
N GLY A 712 -4.56 12.39 95.36
CA GLY A 712 -3.12 12.47 95.05
C GLY A 712 -2.55 13.88 94.96
N ASN A 713 -3.39 14.91 94.85
CA ASN A 713 -2.97 16.30 94.69
C ASN A 713 -3.92 17.25 95.45
N GLY A 714 -3.39 18.34 96.02
CA GLY A 714 -4.18 19.31 96.78
C GLY A 714 -5.39 19.80 95.99
N GLY A 715 -6.60 19.58 96.52
CA GLY A 715 -7.87 19.93 95.89
C GLY A 715 -8.28 18.94 94.80
N ALA A 716 -9.27 18.09 95.09
CA ALA A 716 -9.75 17.08 94.15
C ALA A 716 -10.61 17.66 93.02
N ALA A 717 -11.35 18.74 93.26
CA ALA A 717 -12.10 19.48 92.24
C ALA A 717 -11.39 20.81 91.88
N PHE A 718 -10.94 21.56 92.89
CA PHE A 718 -10.27 22.84 92.67
C PHE A 718 -9.02 22.95 93.53
N LYS A 719 -7.86 23.11 92.88
CA LYS A 719 -6.64 23.63 93.49
C LYS A 719 -6.61 25.13 93.23
N ASN A 720 -6.70 25.93 94.28
CA ASN A 720 -6.85 27.38 94.14
C ASN A 720 -5.63 28.12 94.70
N GLU A 721 -4.86 28.77 93.83
CA GLU A 721 -3.79 29.71 94.18
C GLU A 721 -4.17 31.17 93.88
N GLY A 722 -5.35 31.42 93.30
CA GLY A 722 -5.84 32.72 92.86
C GLY A 722 -7.16 33.13 93.51
N ILE A 723 -8.07 33.67 92.70
CA ILE A 723 -9.44 34.04 93.10
C ILE A 723 -10.42 33.12 92.37
N LEU A 724 -11.05 32.21 93.12
CA LEU A 724 -12.07 31.30 92.62
C LEU A 724 -13.46 31.83 92.98
N LYS A 725 -14.30 32.07 91.97
CA LYS A 725 -15.71 32.47 92.13
C LYS A 725 -16.62 31.34 91.68
N LEU A 726 -17.50 30.88 92.57
CA LEU A 726 -18.50 29.87 92.26
C LEU A 726 -19.89 30.49 92.41
N GLN A 727 -20.63 30.58 91.32
CA GLN A 727 -22.00 31.09 91.29
C GLN A 727 -22.97 30.00 90.87
N ASP A 728 -23.98 29.74 91.69
CA ASP A 728 -25.02 28.75 91.40
C ASP A 728 -24.39 27.41 90.98
N MET A 729 -23.48 26.83 91.77
CA MET A 729 -22.70 25.63 91.40
C MET A 729 -23.08 24.39 92.22
N ARG A 730 -22.88 23.18 91.69
CA ARG A 730 -22.88 21.94 92.49
C ARG A 730 -21.56 21.22 92.38
N VAL A 731 -20.82 21.10 93.48
CA VAL A 731 -19.55 20.36 93.53
C VAL A 731 -19.76 19.07 94.30
N ARG A 732 -19.73 17.95 93.58
CA ARG A 732 -19.96 16.61 94.09
C ARG A 732 -18.66 15.83 94.25
N ARG A 733 -18.66 14.95 95.24
CA ARG A 733 -17.55 14.01 95.44
C ARG A 733 -17.59 12.89 94.42
N ASN A 734 -16.45 12.59 93.80
CA ASN A 734 -16.28 11.36 93.04
C ASN A 734 -16.37 10.15 94.01
N PRO A 735 -17.18 9.11 93.71
CA PRO A 735 -17.26 7.92 94.56
C PRO A 735 -15.92 7.20 94.77
N LEU A 736 -14.95 7.41 93.88
CA LEU A 736 -13.60 6.84 93.97
C LEU A 736 -12.60 7.74 94.73
N LEU A 737 -13.01 8.94 95.17
CA LEU A 737 -12.17 9.80 95.98
C LEU A 737 -12.09 9.25 97.42
N ILE A 738 -10.86 9.07 97.92
CA ILE A 738 -10.59 8.55 99.26
C ILE A 738 -11.16 9.52 100.33
N ALA A 739 -11.72 8.96 101.41
CA ALA A 739 -12.25 9.73 102.54
C ALA A 739 -11.16 10.61 103.19
N GLY A 740 -11.49 11.86 103.53
CA GLY A 740 -10.57 12.84 104.12
C GLY A 740 -9.83 13.75 103.12
N GLU A 741 -10.00 13.56 101.80
CA GLU A 741 -9.46 14.46 100.78
C GLU A 741 -10.39 15.66 100.50
N TYR A 742 -9.81 16.86 100.41
CA TYR A 742 -10.53 18.11 100.20
C TYR A 742 -10.98 18.28 98.74
N LEU A 743 -12.26 18.60 98.52
CA LEU A 743 -12.77 18.96 97.19
C LEU A 743 -12.17 20.26 96.67
N ILE A 744 -12.03 21.26 97.56
CA ILE A 744 -11.44 22.56 97.26
C ILE A 744 -10.28 22.75 98.22
N TYR A 745 -9.10 23.10 97.68
CA TYR A 745 -7.92 23.40 98.47
C TYR A 745 -7.38 24.78 98.11
N ASP A 746 -7.53 25.72 99.05
CA ASP A 746 -7.11 27.11 98.94
C ASP A 746 -5.69 27.30 99.52
N PHE A 747 -4.75 27.79 98.71
CA PHE A 747 -3.39 28.14 99.14
C PHE A 747 -3.35 29.47 99.92
N PRO A 748 -2.28 29.76 100.69
CA PRO A 748 -2.13 31.05 101.35
C PRO A 748 -2.33 32.22 100.38
N PHE A 749 -3.13 33.22 100.79
CA PHE A 749 -3.49 34.41 100.00
C PHE A 749 -4.47 34.20 98.83
N SER A 750 -4.92 32.97 98.56
CA SER A 750 -6.04 32.72 97.65
C SER A 750 -7.38 33.13 98.26
N GLN A 751 -8.40 33.33 97.42
CA GLN A 751 -9.75 33.69 97.82
C GLN A 751 -10.77 32.78 97.15
N LEU A 752 -11.79 32.36 97.92
CA LEU A 752 -12.97 31.66 97.44
C LEU A 752 -14.20 32.52 97.69
N PHE A 753 -14.95 32.81 96.63
CA PHE A 753 -16.24 33.51 96.70
C PHE A 753 -17.36 32.57 96.27
N LEU A 754 -18.39 32.47 97.11
CA LEU A 754 -19.61 31.72 96.82
C LEU A 754 -20.77 32.69 96.67
N SER A 755 -21.56 32.55 95.61
CA SER A 755 -22.77 33.34 95.39
C SER A 755 -23.88 32.50 94.77
N GLY A 756 -25.14 32.93 94.93
CA GLY A 756 -26.30 32.15 94.47
C GLY A 756 -26.47 30.82 95.23
N SER A 757 -26.98 29.81 94.53
CA SER A 757 -27.28 28.47 95.08
C SER A 757 -26.10 27.52 94.87
N CYS A 758 -25.12 27.56 95.78
CA CYS A 758 -23.98 26.64 95.76
C CYS A 758 -24.17 25.46 96.72
N SER A 759 -23.95 24.23 96.23
CA SER A 759 -23.94 23.00 97.03
C SER A 759 -22.60 22.29 96.87
N ILE A 760 -21.85 22.13 97.95
CA ILE A 760 -20.57 21.45 97.97
C ILE A 760 -20.70 20.26 98.92
N ASP A 761 -20.47 19.04 98.44
CA ASP A 761 -20.52 17.84 99.27
C ASP A 761 -19.46 17.96 100.39
N SER A 762 -19.85 17.71 101.64
CA SER A 762 -18.92 17.56 102.75
C SER A 762 -18.55 16.09 102.94
N ASP A 763 -17.40 15.85 103.59
CA ASP A 763 -17.07 14.54 104.18
C ASP A 763 -18.12 14.09 105.20
#